data_AF-A0A928LL58-F1
#
_entry.id   AF-A0A928LL58-F1
#
_cell.length_a   1.000
_cell.length_b   1.000
_cell.length_c   1.000
_cell.angle_alpha   90.00
_cell.angle_beta   90.00
_cell.angle_gamma   90.00
#
_symmetry.space_group_name_H-M   'P 1'
#
loop_
_entity.id
_entity.type
_entity.pdbx_description
1 polymer ?
#
loop_
_entity_poly.entity_id
_entity_poly.type
_entity_poly.pdbx_seq_one_letter_code
_entity_poly.pdbx_strand_id
1 'polypeptide(L)'
;MSKIFDEKELNKYRPIPFWSWNDKLCPEELKRQVRMMKEAGMGGFFMHARSGLVTEYLSDEWFEAIKVCMDEAEKCSMDAWCYDENGWPSGFAGMKLLEDSQNFAHYIVCETKNSFDAQALGVYVLDNNNIKRVTSDNGSAEYICVYDKTNSSVVDILNEEIVAKFIKETHEKYYERFGSQFGNKLVGFFTDEPQYFRWDTAYSPVILELYKKEYGQELLDTLGALFIDCEQSYETRFKYWRLMNKQFAKSFGKQIYDWCEEHNCQLTGHAIEEQLMSTQMWCCAGVMPFYEYEHIPGCDWLGRYVSHETTPRQVSSVAMQLGKEKVLTEIFAGAGWDVTPKELKRILEWQYVNGVNLLCTHLTPYSIRGSRKYDYPAFFAQSNPWFKHFRIFSDYFSKLGMLLAKSNELAEVAVIHPIHSAYLTYKRGEDYKSVEALEGAFASLVERLGAANIGHHYIDESLLEKYGSVENGVLTLGKCSYKKIVIPNMQGLDLSTVKLLEAFVKGGGRIYLDGQCPQYVNGKKTQLDFLKSNCTFEELKSEKIFTNDVNTQVRSTFRSSSWGEFLYAVNISENAEQTVTYKIKAGGAILYDIENEKESPVYYSKGNDFIEITLKFAPGQSYILKLDDSAEPLSKQEDTQKEEIRLSTDCKVLDFTENSLVLDKASYSFDNKEYSQRYSIYGIADYLLKQRKNTTVFLKYSFSIDNIPQSLYLETEKTNINNLWINKEKIAITHQLKDDGERVFRHDILPYVSEGTNEITLEIDYSQAEKVYYTLFDMPDVTESVINCLTYDTEPEPICLKGDFAVTSVQQKLNELVYIAEDNFAITDTKKDLDCKSINTQGFVFFAGDIRLELNPFELTRKDYRLKLKGRYAAAQIEVNSENAGVIMLEDELDISKFLKVGTNKITITLSSGGRNHFGPFHTKNEPEPLFVGPTTFSMKDSWKDCQSEAYSEDYAFVKFGIEEIKLI
;
A
#
# COMPACT_ATOMS: atom_id res chain seq x y z
N MET A 1 -28.35 24.71 -6.29
CA MET A 1 -27.15 23.97 -6.77
C MET A 1 -27.49 22.50 -6.75
N SER A 2 -27.29 21.75 -7.84
CA SER A 2 -27.41 20.29 -7.80
C SER A 2 -26.33 19.75 -6.86
N LYS A 3 -26.70 18.93 -5.88
CA LYS A 3 -25.69 18.21 -5.09
C LYS A 3 -24.86 17.35 -6.06
N ILE A 4 -23.55 17.60 -6.14
CA ILE A 4 -22.61 16.80 -6.95
C ILE A 4 -22.62 15.35 -6.44
N PHE A 5 -22.75 15.20 -5.13
CA PHE A 5 -22.72 13.93 -4.42
C PHE A 5 -24.12 13.53 -3.97
N ASP A 6 -24.66 12.49 -4.62
CA ASP A 6 -25.82 11.75 -4.14
C ASP A 6 -25.33 10.61 -3.24
N GLU A 7 -25.87 10.46 -2.04
CA GLU A 7 -25.36 9.48 -1.06
C GLU A 7 -25.42 8.03 -1.57
N LYS A 8 -26.43 7.69 -2.40
CA LYS A 8 -26.55 6.35 -2.96
C LYS A 8 -25.45 6.08 -3.98
N GLU A 9 -25.12 7.07 -4.80
CA GLU A 9 -24.01 6.96 -5.76
C GLU A 9 -22.65 7.04 -5.06
N LEU A 10 -22.51 7.87 -4.03
CA LEU A 10 -21.28 8.03 -3.25
C LEU A 10 -20.85 6.70 -2.59
N ASN A 11 -21.81 5.88 -2.18
CA ASN A 11 -21.54 4.56 -1.58
C ASN A 11 -20.67 3.66 -2.47
N LYS A 12 -20.75 3.80 -3.81
CA LYS A 12 -19.95 3.02 -4.77
C LYS A 12 -18.48 3.41 -4.79
N TYR A 13 -18.10 4.55 -4.22
CA TYR A 13 -16.73 5.07 -4.19
C TYR A 13 -16.17 5.11 -2.77
N ARG A 14 -16.93 4.60 -1.79
CA ARG A 14 -16.44 4.44 -0.43
C ARG A 14 -15.33 3.38 -0.40
N PRO A 15 -14.38 3.49 0.56
CA PRO A 15 -13.27 2.56 0.68
C PRO A 15 -13.74 1.10 0.81
N ILE A 16 -12.98 0.18 0.23
CA ILE A 16 -13.17 -1.26 0.29
C ILE A 16 -11.89 -1.85 0.87
N PRO A 17 -11.71 -1.89 2.21
CA PRO A 17 -10.48 -2.40 2.82
C PRO A 17 -10.27 -3.88 2.59
N PHE A 18 -9.01 -4.31 2.66
CA PHE A 18 -8.68 -5.68 3.02
C PHE A 18 -9.10 -5.96 4.46
N TRP A 19 -9.95 -6.97 4.62
CA TRP A 19 -10.36 -7.47 5.92
C TRP A 19 -9.70 -8.81 6.20
N SER A 20 -8.58 -8.76 6.92
CA SER A 20 -7.70 -9.89 7.17
C SER A 20 -8.35 -10.90 8.11
N TRP A 21 -8.94 -11.95 7.55
CA TRP A 21 -9.41 -13.13 8.26
C TRP A 21 -8.20 -13.99 8.65
N ASN A 22 -7.75 -13.77 9.88
CA ASN A 22 -6.50 -14.31 10.40
C ASN A 22 -6.69 -15.01 11.75
N ASP A 23 -7.87 -15.56 12.04
CA ASP A 23 -8.08 -16.34 13.26
C ASP A 23 -9.27 -17.31 13.14
N LYS A 24 -9.69 -17.95 14.25
CA LYS A 24 -10.96 -18.68 14.29
C LYS A 24 -12.11 -17.68 14.14
N LEU A 25 -12.91 -17.84 13.10
CA LEU A 25 -13.94 -16.87 12.71
C LEU A 25 -15.22 -17.14 13.50
N CYS A 26 -15.73 -16.10 14.15
CA CYS A 26 -16.93 -16.15 14.98
C CYS A 26 -18.05 -15.31 14.33
N PRO A 27 -19.24 -15.87 14.06
CA PRO A 27 -20.33 -15.16 13.40
C PRO A 27 -20.72 -13.80 14.01
N GLU A 28 -20.72 -13.67 15.34
CA GLU A 28 -21.09 -12.40 15.98
C GLU A 28 -19.99 -11.35 15.88
N GLU A 29 -18.73 -11.77 15.91
CA GLU A 29 -17.60 -10.85 15.73
C GLU A 29 -17.51 -10.36 14.29
N LEU A 30 -17.70 -11.26 13.32
CA LEU A 30 -17.82 -10.90 11.90
C LEU A 30 -18.90 -9.81 11.70
N LYS A 31 -20.10 -9.98 12.27
CA LYS A 31 -21.17 -8.98 12.17
C LYS A 31 -20.80 -7.65 12.84
N ARG A 32 -20.14 -7.71 14.00
CA ARG A 32 -19.70 -6.52 14.73
C ARG A 32 -18.70 -5.71 13.90
N GLN A 33 -17.72 -6.37 13.29
CA GLN A 33 -16.71 -5.73 12.45
C GLN A 33 -17.30 -5.17 11.15
N VAL A 34 -18.28 -5.84 10.53
CA VAL A 34 -19.03 -5.27 9.40
C VAL A 34 -19.71 -3.95 9.77
N ARG A 35 -20.38 -3.89 10.93
CA ARG A 35 -21.03 -2.65 11.42
C ARG A 35 -20.00 -1.57 11.77
N MET A 36 -18.88 -1.95 12.37
CA MET A 36 -17.77 -1.04 12.67
C MET A 36 -17.23 -0.40 11.39
N MET A 37 -16.99 -1.19 10.34
CA MET A 37 -16.55 -0.67 9.03
C MET A 37 -17.59 0.30 8.44
N LYS A 38 -18.89 -0.02 8.57
CA LYS A 38 -19.97 0.89 8.15
C LYS A 38 -19.94 2.23 8.90
N GLU A 39 -19.76 2.20 10.22
CA GLU A 39 -19.68 3.40 11.06
C GLU A 39 -18.49 4.29 10.67
N ALA A 40 -17.37 3.66 10.32
CA ALA A 40 -16.16 4.31 9.82
C ALA A 40 -16.28 4.83 8.37
N GLY A 41 -17.43 4.64 7.72
CA GLY A 41 -17.72 5.14 6.38
C GLY A 41 -17.19 4.28 5.23
N MET A 42 -16.86 3.01 5.47
CA MET A 42 -16.44 2.08 4.42
C MET A 42 -17.65 1.59 3.61
N GLY A 43 -17.41 1.29 2.33
CA GLY A 43 -18.44 0.90 1.35
C GLY A 43 -18.54 -0.60 1.12
N GLY A 44 -17.50 -1.35 1.49
CA GLY A 44 -17.42 -2.79 1.30
C GLY A 44 -16.24 -3.36 2.08
N PHE A 45 -15.84 -4.58 1.75
CA PHE A 45 -14.62 -5.22 2.26
C PHE A 45 -14.26 -6.45 1.41
N PHE A 46 -12.98 -6.77 1.34
CA PHE A 46 -12.47 -8.04 0.81
C PHE A 46 -12.21 -9.01 1.96
N MET A 47 -12.87 -10.18 1.94
CA MET A 47 -12.72 -11.22 2.97
C MET A 47 -11.40 -11.98 2.77
N HIS A 48 -10.30 -11.39 3.23
CA HIS A 48 -8.92 -11.78 2.93
C HIS A 48 -8.43 -12.90 3.85
N ALA A 49 -8.31 -14.14 3.35
CA ALA A 49 -7.66 -15.20 4.10
C ALA A 49 -6.18 -14.88 4.30
N ARG A 50 -5.72 -14.83 5.55
CA ARG A 50 -4.40 -14.31 5.89
C ARG A 50 -3.67 -15.12 6.95
N SER A 51 -2.35 -14.99 7.00
CA SER A 51 -1.48 -15.62 7.99
C SER A 51 -2.06 -15.52 9.40
N GLY A 52 -2.14 -16.66 10.07
CA GLY A 52 -2.79 -16.82 11.36
C GLY A 52 -4.21 -17.40 11.34
N LEU A 53 -4.81 -17.61 10.16
CA LEU A 53 -6.14 -18.19 9.98
C LEU A 53 -6.25 -19.61 10.57
N VAL A 54 -7.14 -19.75 11.56
CA VAL A 54 -7.44 -21.05 12.20
C VAL A 54 -8.62 -21.76 11.53
N THR A 55 -9.58 -21.01 10.98
CA THR A 55 -10.71 -21.59 10.25
C THR A 55 -10.20 -22.12 8.91
N GLU A 56 -10.38 -23.41 8.64
CA GLU A 56 -9.87 -24.04 7.43
C GLU A 56 -10.47 -23.37 6.17
N TYR A 57 -9.60 -22.93 5.26
CA TYR A 57 -9.98 -22.26 4.01
C TYR A 57 -10.86 -23.16 3.15
N LEU A 58 -11.94 -22.63 2.57
CA LEU A 58 -12.95 -23.35 1.77
C LEU A 58 -13.67 -24.51 2.49
N SER A 59 -13.57 -24.60 3.81
CA SER A 59 -14.40 -25.51 4.62
C SER A 59 -15.86 -25.04 4.71
N ASP A 60 -16.75 -25.88 5.21
CA ASP A 60 -18.14 -25.48 5.47
C ASP A 60 -18.23 -24.34 6.51
N GLU A 61 -17.32 -24.29 7.48
CA GLU A 61 -17.25 -23.18 8.44
C GLU A 61 -16.82 -21.87 7.76
N TRP A 62 -15.86 -21.93 6.83
CA TRP A 62 -15.46 -20.78 6.01
C TRP A 62 -16.66 -20.24 5.23
N PHE A 63 -17.41 -21.10 4.55
CA PHE A 63 -18.56 -20.66 3.78
C PHE A 63 -19.74 -20.16 4.63
N GLU A 64 -19.93 -20.67 5.85
CA GLU A 64 -20.90 -20.05 6.77
C GLU A 64 -20.43 -18.65 7.21
N ALA A 65 -19.13 -18.43 7.43
CA ALA A 65 -18.58 -17.10 7.68
C ALA A 65 -18.82 -16.13 6.50
N ILE A 66 -18.59 -16.59 5.25
CA ILE A 66 -18.89 -15.81 4.03
C ILE A 66 -20.38 -15.42 4.01
N LYS A 67 -21.27 -16.38 4.25
CA LYS A 67 -22.73 -16.15 4.27
C LYS A 67 -23.14 -15.15 5.34
N VAL A 68 -22.59 -15.27 6.56
CA VAL A 68 -22.85 -14.33 7.65
C VAL A 68 -22.45 -12.90 7.26
N CYS A 69 -21.29 -12.73 6.64
CA CYS A 69 -20.79 -11.41 6.23
C CYS A 69 -21.62 -10.83 5.09
N MET A 70 -21.97 -11.65 4.10
CA MET A 70 -22.84 -11.29 3.00
C MET A 70 -24.21 -10.79 3.49
N ASP A 71 -24.85 -11.53 4.40
CA ASP A 71 -26.16 -11.14 4.95
C ASP A 71 -26.08 -9.88 5.84
N GLU A 72 -24.97 -9.65 6.54
CA GLU A 72 -24.79 -8.44 7.34
C GLU A 72 -24.42 -7.22 6.48
N ALA A 73 -23.63 -7.41 5.42
CA ALA A 73 -23.28 -6.39 4.44
C ALA A 73 -24.53 -5.83 3.75
N GLU A 74 -25.48 -6.71 3.36
CA GLU A 74 -26.76 -6.30 2.79
C GLU A 74 -27.54 -5.36 3.74
N LYS A 75 -27.61 -5.71 5.04
CA LYS A 75 -28.27 -4.85 6.05
C LYS A 75 -27.57 -3.51 6.21
N CYS A 76 -26.25 -3.47 6.04
CA CYS A 76 -25.43 -2.26 6.14
C CYS A 76 -25.32 -1.49 4.82
N SER A 77 -25.89 -2.00 3.72
CA SER A 77 -25.69 -1.48 2.36
C SER A 77 -24.20 -1.36 2.02
N MET A 78 -23.47 -2.46 2.21
CA MET A 78 -22.05 -2.60 1.89
C MET A 78 -21.83 -3.73 0.87
N ASP A 79 -20.74 -3.62 0.13
CA ASP A 79 -20.32 -4.59 -0.87
C ASP A 79 -19.41 -5.66 -0.24
N ALA A 80 -19.84 -6.92 -0.23
CA ALA A 80 -19.00 -8.04 0.19
C ALA A 80 -18.27 -8.63 -1.02
N TRP A 81 -16.94 -8.75 -0.91
CA TRP A 81 -16.08 -9.30 -1.93
C TRP A 81 -15.34 -10.55 -1.44
N CYS A 82 -15.25 -11.53 -2.33
CA CYS A 82 -14.40 -12.70 -2.14
C CYS A 82 -12.94 -12.32 -2.37
N TYR A 83 -12.06 -13.01 -1.66
CA TYR A 83 -10.64 -13.05 -1.98
C TYR A 83 -10.34 -14.48 -2.47
N ASP A 84 -9.66 -14.60 -3.61
CA ASP A 84 -9.60 -15.84 -4.39
C ASP A 84 -8.54 -16.84 -3.91
N GLU A 85 -7.80 -16.52 -2.84
CA GLU A 85 -6.67 -17.31 -2.34
C GLU A 85 -6.65 -17.42 -0.79
N ASN A 86 -5.78 -18.25 -0.23
CA ASN A 86 -5.34 -18.19 1.17
C ASN A 86 -3.88 -17.75 1.22
N GLY A 87 -3.63 -16.54 1.72
CA GLY A 87 -2.37 -15.85 1.50
C GLY A 87 -2.29 -15.22 0.11
N TRP A 88 -1.06 -14.97 -0.36
CA TRP A 88 -0.75 -14.42 -1.67
C TRP A 88 0.58 -15.01 -2.14
N PRO A 89 0.86 -15.11 -3.45
CA PRO A 89 0.07 -14.63 -4.60
C PRO A 89 -1.10 -15.57 -5.00
N SER A 90 -2.07 -15.09 -5.77
CA SER A 90 -3.20 -15.89 -6.27
C SER A 90 -2.77 -16.94 -7.30
N GLY A 91 -3.31 -18.16 -7.18
CA GLY A 91 -3.21 -19.20 -8.22
C GLY A 91 -2.98 -20.62 -7.74
N PHE A 92 -2.92 -20.87 -6.42
CA PHE A 92 -2.56 -22.17 -5.85
C PHE A 92 -3.59 -22.75 -4.86
N ALA A 93 -4.65 -22.00 -4.54
CA ALA A 93 -5.84 -22.41 -3.78
C ALA A 93 -5.53 -23.03 -2.40
N GLY A 94 -4.86 -22.30 -1.51
CA GLY A 94 -4.54 -22.74 -0.15
C GLY A 94 -3.63 -23.96 -0.14
N MET A 95 -2.64 -23.94 -1.03
CA MET A 95 -1.68 -24.99 -1.35
C MET A 95 -2.27 -26.22 -2.06
N LYS A 96 -3.57 -26.23 -2.38
CA LYS A 96 -4.23 -27.42 -2.95
C LYS A 96 -3.61 -27.86 -4.28
N LEU A 97 -3.25 -26.91 -5.14
CA LEU A 97 -2.64 -27.23 -6.44
C LEU A 97 -1.18 -27.69 -6.30
N LEU A 98 -0.50 -27.38 -5.20
CA LEU A 98 0.87 -27.81 -4.92
C LEU A 98 0.96 -29.28 -4.48
N GLU A 99 -0.16 -29.95 -4.21
CA GLU A 99 -0.17 -31.39 -3.94
C GLU A 99 0.23 -32.24 -5.17
N ASP A 100 0.06 -31.69 -6.38
CA ASP A 100 0.42 -32.33 -7.64
C ASP A 100 1.67 -31.65 -8.23
N SER A 101 2.79 -32.36 -8.22
CA SER A 101 4.06 -31.82 -8.72
C SER A 101 4.06 -31.50 -10.22
N GLN A 102 3.05 -31.94 -10.98
CA GLN A 102 2.87 -31.53 -12.38
C GLN A 102 2.39 -30.07 -12.50
N ASN A 103 1.89 -29.47 -11.42
CA ASN A 103 1.45 -28.08 -11.42
C ASN A 103 2.58 -27.10 -11.05
N PHE A 104 3.76 -27.59 -10.65
CA PHE A 104 4.85 -26.74 -10.18
C PHE A 104 5.34 -25.78 -11.26
N ALA A 105 5.61 -24.54 -10.85
CA ALA A 105 6.20 -23.54 -11.72
C ALA A 105 7.58 -24.01 -12.19
N HIS A 106 7.83 -23.78 -13.47
CA HIS A 106 9.10 -24.07 -14.09
C HIS A 106 9.98 -22.80 -14.15
N TYR A 107 11.29 -23.01 -14.15
CA TYR A 107 12.29 -21.97 -14.41
C TYR A 107 13.51 -22.58 -15.06
N ILE A 108 14.28 -21.75 -15.75
CA ILE A 108 15.49 -22.18 -16.45
C ILE A 108 16.74 -21.54 -15.87
N VAL A 109 17.78 -22.34 -15.72
CA VAL A 109 19.12 -21.89 -15.30
C VAL A 109 20.13 -22.20 -16.40
N CYS A 110 21.17 -21.39 -16.48
CA CYS A 110 22.23 -21.54 -17.48
C CYS A 110 23.58 -21.77 -16.83
N GLU A 111 24.31 -22.77 -17.30
CA GLU A 111 25.69 -23.05 -16.91
C GLU A 111 26.58 -23.15 -18.13
N THR A 112 27.76 -22.54 -18.05
CA THR A 112 28.85 -22.78 -19.00
C THR A 112 29.65 -24.01 -18.56
N LYS A 113 29.81 -24.99 -19.46
CA LYS A 113 30.58 -26.22 -19.23
C LYS A 113 31.65 -26.43 -20.30
N ASN A 114 32.66 -27.22 -19.97
CA ASN A 114 33.71 -27.65 -20.91
C ASN A 114 33.42 -29.01 -21.59
N SER A 115 32.23 -29.55 -21.38
CA SER A 115 31.77 -30.81 -21.97
C SER A 115 30.29 -30.74 -22.30
N PHE A 116 29.88 -31.50 -23.32
CA PHE A 116 28.48 -31.63 -23.71
C PHE A 116 27.69 -32.34 -22.61
N ASP A 117 26.56 -31.75 -22.20
CA ASP A 117 25.66 -32.33 -21.19
C ASP A 117 24.32 -32.73 -21.81
N ALA A 118 24.14 -34.04 -22.00
CA ALA A 118 22.91 -34.59 -22.59
C ALA A 118 21.66 -34.41 -21.70
N GLN A 119 21.82 -34.01 -20.43
CA GLN A 119 20.71 -33.79 -19.50
C GLN A 119 20.13 -32.37 -19.58
N ALA A 120 20.81 -31.44 -20.26
CA ALA A 120 20.32 -30.08 -20.43
C ALA A 120 19.08 -30.04 -21.35
N LEU A 121 18.15 -29.13 -21.08
CA LEU A 121 17.00 -28.82 -21.96
C LEU A 121 17.49 -28.38 -23.35
N GLY A 122 18.56 -27.60 -23.38
CA GLY A 122 19.27 -27.23 -24.60
C GLY A 122 20.76 -27.02 -24.34
N VAL A 123 21.59 -27.52 -25.26
CA VAL A 123 23.03 -27.29 -25.27
C VAL A 123 23.38 -26.46 -26.50
N TYR A 124 24.17 -25.42 -26.31
CA TYR A 124 24.53 -24.48 -27.35
C TYR A 124 26.03 -24.25 -27.41
N VAL A 125 26.49 -23.85 -28.59
CA VAL A 125 27.83 -23.32 -28.83
C VAL A 125 27.71 -21.96 -29.50
N LEU A 126 28.69 -21.09 -29.28
CA LEU A 126 28.81 -19.84 -30.02
C LEU A 126 29.62 -20.07 -31.29
N ASP A 127 28.99 -19.88 -32.45
CA ASP A 127 29.60 -19.96 -33.78
C ASP A 127 29.47 -18.60 -34.46
N ASN A 128 30.58 -17.89 -34.69
CA ASN A 128 30.60 -16.56 -35.30
C ASN A 128 29.59 -15.58 -34.67
N ASN A 129 29.59 -15.47 -33.33
CA ASN A 129 28.66 -14.64 -32.56
C ASN A 129 27.17 -15.00 -32.73
N ASN A 130 26.87 -16.21 -33.21
CA ASN A 130 25.53 -16.77 -33.25
C ASN A 130 25.43 -17.96 -32.31
N ILE A 131 24.32 -18.04 -31.59
CA ILE A 131 24.01 -19.23 -30.82
C ILE A 131 23.56 -20.35 -31.75
N LYS A 132 24.09 -21.54 -31.54
CA LYS A 132 23.75 -22.74 -32.29
C LYS A 132 23.51 -23.90 -31.35
N ARG A 133 22.28 -24.43 -31.36
CA ARG A 133 21.93 -25.63 -30.62
C ARG A 133 22.69 -26.84 -31.17
N VAL A 134 23.23 -27.66 -30.28
CA VAL A 134 23.92 -28.92 -30.60
C VAL A 134 23.26 -30.07 -29.83
N THR A 135 23.21 -31.25 -30.45
CA THR A 135 22.56 -32.44 -29.88
C THR A 135 23.56 -33.54 -29.50
N SER A 136 24.86 -33.30 -29.71
CA SER A 136 25.95 -34.19 -29.34
C SER A 136 27.24 -33.38 -29.17
N ASP A 137 28.23 -33.96 -28.49
CA ASP A 137 29.59 -33.41 -28.41
C ASP A 137 30.15 -33.20 -29.82
N ASN A 138 30.56 -31.97 -30.11
CA ASN A 138 31.17 -31.58 -31.38
C ASN A 138 32.63 -31.12 -31.20
N GLY A 139 33.22 -31.36 -30.02
CA GLY A 139 34.58 -30.95 -29.67
C GLY A 139 34.73 -29.47 -29.34
N SER A 140 33.64 -28.74 -29.06
CA SER A 140 33.74 -27.34 -28.64
C SER A 140 34.41 -27.23 -27.27
N ALA A 141 35.19 -26.16 -27.08
CA ALA A 141 35.86 -25.88 -25.80
C ALA A 141 34.87 -25.46 -24.70
N GLU A 142 33.73 -24.90 -25.10
CA GLU A 142 32.72 -24.34 -24.21
C GLU A 142 31.32 -24.68 -24.74
N TYR A 143 30.47 -25.11 -23.82
CA TYR A 143 29.06 -25.42 -24.04
C TYR A 143 28.22 -24.57 -23.09
N ILE A 144 27.21 -23.90 -23.64
CA ILE A 144 26.19 -23.18 -22.88
C ILE A 144 25.04 -24.17 -22.66
N CYS A 145 24.83 -24.62 -21.43
CA CYS A 145 23.84 -25.61 -21.09
C CYS A 145 22.70 -24.97 -20.30
N VAL A 146 21.48 -25.04 -20.83
CA VAL A 146 20.26 -24.55 -20.16
C VAL A 146 19.50 -25.73 -19.56
N TYR A 147 19.15 -25.64 -18.28
CA TYR A 147 18.43 -26.69 -17.55
C TYR A 147 17.05 -26.20 -17.14
N ASP A 148 16.05 -27.07 -17.30
CA ASP A 148 14.71 -26.90 -16.73
C ASP A 148 14.71 -27.35 -15.27
N LYS A 149 14.07 -26.56 -14.41
CA LYS A 149 13.93 -26.77 -12.98
C LYS A 149 12.49 -26.45 -12.58
N THR A 150 12.04 -27.05 -11.49
CA THR A 150 10.71 -26.81 -10.90
C THR A 150 10.85 -26.24 -9.51
N ASN A 151 9.87 -25.45 -9.06
CA ASN A 151 9.77 -25.00 -7.67
C ASN A 151 8.51 -25.60 -7.01
N SER A 152 8.67 -26.19 -5.82
CA SER A 152 7.61 -26.91 -5.13
C SER A 152 6.62 -26.04 -4.34
N SER A 153 6.81 -24.72 -4.35
CA SER A 153 5.99 -23.74 -3.63
C SER A 153 5.25 -22.74 -4.53
N VAL A 154 5.40 -22.86 -5.86
CA VAL A 154 4.77 -21.96 -6.85
C VAL A 154 4.10 -22.80 -7.93
N VAL A 155 2.96 -22.34 -8.45
CA VAL A 155 2.18 -23.01 -9.48
C VAL A 155 2.43 -22.38 -10.86
N ASP A 156 2.50 -23.18 -11.92
CA ASP A 156 2.66 -22.70 -13.30
C ASP A 156 1.36 -22.07 -13.83
N ILE A 157 1.16 -20.78 -13.55
CA ILE A 157 -0.02 -20.03 -14.02
C ILE A 157 0.01 -19.69 -15.52
N LEU A 158 1.10 -19.99 -16.25
CA LEU A 158 1.14 -19.82 -17.71
C LEU A 158 0.42 -20.96 -18.43
N ASN A 159 0.17 -22.07 -17.74
CA ASN A 159 -0.59 -23.18 -18.27
C ASN A 159 -2.10 -23.01 -18.00
N GLU A 160 -2.86 -22.82 -19.07
CA GLU A 160 -4.32 -22.62 -19.04
C GLU A 160 -5.09 -23.76 -18.36
N GLU A 161 -4.57 -24.99 -18.40
CA GLU A 161 -5.21 -26.13 -17.73
C GLU A 161 -5.01 -26.08 -16.21
N ILE A 162 -3.88 -25.54 -15.76
CA ILE A 162 -3.57 -25.38 -14.34
C ILE A 162 -4.41 -24.24 -13.76
N VAL A 163 -4.54 -23.12 -14.45
CA VAL A 163 -5.44 -22.02 -14.03
C VAL A 163 -6.90 -22.50 -14.02
N ALA A 164 -7.31 -23.34 -14.97
CA ALA A 164 -8.65 -23.93 -14.92
C ALA A 164 -8.87 -24.82 -13.68
N LYS A 165 -7.83 -25.52 -13.20
CA LYS A 165 -7.89 -26.21 -11.90
C LYS A 165 -8.03 -25.22 -10.75
N PHE A 166 -7.31 -24.10 -10.76
CA PHE A 166 -7.45 -23.05 -9.74
C PHE A 166 -8.89 -22.53 -9.68
N ILE A 167 -9.48 -22.12 -10.80
CA ILE A 167 -10.89 -21.68 -10.90
C ILE A 167 -11.84 -22.74 -10.35
N LYS A 168 -11.59 -24.02 -10.66
CA LYS A 168 -12.41 -25.14 -10.17
C LYS A 168 -12.32 -25.35 -8.65
N GLU A 169 -11.13 -25.16 -8.07
CA GLU A 169 -10.93 -25.33 -6.62
C GLU A 169 -11.37 -24.09 -5.82
N THR A 170 -11.46 -22.91 -6.44
CA THR A 170 -11.84 -21.66 -5.76
C THR A 170 -13.20 -21.13 -6.24
N HIS A 171 -13.22 -20.48 -7.40
CA HIS A 171 -14.35 -19.77 -7.98
C HIS A 171 -15.62 -20.64 -8.10
N GLU A 172 -15.48 -21.86 -8.62
CA GLU A 172 -16.59 -22.82 -8.71
C GLU A 172 -17.13 -23.22 -7.33
N LYS A 173 -16.28 -23.30 -6.28
CA LYS A 173 -16.74 -23.62 -4.92
C LYS A 173 -17.60 -22.52 -4.30
N TYR A 174 -17.29 -21.27 -4.60
CA TYR A 174 -18.15 -20.14 -4.27
C TYR A 174 -19.45 -20.16 -5.10
N TYR A 175 -19.36 -20.43 -6.40
CA TYR A 175 -20.52 -20.46 -7.28
C TYR A 175 -21.52 -21.58 -6.92
N GLU A 176 -21.03 -22.79 -6.63
CA GLU A 176 -21.82 -23.93 -6.14
C GLU A 176 -22.73 -23.56 -4.95
N ARG A 177 -22.27 -22.63 -4.09
CA ARG A 177 -22.94 -22.23 -2.84
C ARG A 177 -23.74 -20.94 -2.97
N PHE A 178 -23.23 -19.98 -3.74
CA PHE A 178 -23.73 -18.60 -3.75
C PHE A 178 -24.00 -18.03 -5.15
N GLY A 179 -24.03 -18.84 -6.21
CA GLY A 179 -24.18 -18.33 -7.57
C GLY A 179 -25.38 -17.41 -7.81
N SER A 180 -26.49 -17.62 -7.09
CA SER A 180 -27.67 -16.72 -7.13
C SER A 180 -27.46 -15.33 -6.51
N GLN A 181 -26.37 -15.14 -5.76
CA GLN A 181 -26.02 -13.92 -5.05
C GLN A 181 -24.93 -13.10 -5.76
N PHE A 182 -24.32 -13.65 -6.82
CA PHE A 182 -23.27 -13.01 -7.59
C PHE A 182 -23.80 -11.76 -8.31
N GLY A 183 -23.00 -10.69 -8.27
CA GLY A 183 -23.37 -9.38 -8.79
C GLY A 183 -24.43 -8.65 -7.96
N ASN A 184 -24.84 -9.24 -6.84
CA ASN A 184 -25.79 -8.66 -5.89
C ASN A 184 -25.15 -8.58 -4.50
N LYS A 185 -25.24 -9.64 -3.69
CA LYS A 185 -24.68 -9.62 -2.33
C LYS A 185 -23.20 -9.98 -2.28
N LEU A 186 -22.72 -10.77 -3.24
CA LEU A 186 -21.29 -11.02 -3.47
C LEU A 186 -20.92 -10.37 -4.80
N VAL A 187 -20.12 -9.32 -4.74
CA VAL A 187 -19.87 -8.49 -5.92
C VAL A 187 -18.92 -9.17 -6.89
N GLY A 188 -17.89 -9.84 -6.37
CA GLY A 188 -16.83 -10.38 -7.20
C GLY A 188 -15.66 -10.91 -6.38
N PHE A 189 -14.53 -11.07 -7.08
CA PHE A 189 -13.28 -11.57 -6.54
C PHE A 189 -12.18 -10.51 -6.62
N PHE A 190 -11.36 -10.47 -5.58
CA PHE A 190 -10.04 -9.84 -5.63
C PHE A 190 -8.99 -10.91 -5.93
N THR A 191 -8.13 -10.63 -6.90
CA THR A 191 -6.94 -11.44 -7.22
C THR A 191 -5.68 -10.66 -6.85
N ASP A 192 -4.77 -11.30 -6.11
CA ASP A 192 -3.67 -10.62 -5.42
C ASP A 192 -2.31 -11.11 -5.94
N GLU A 193 -1.52 -10.19 -6.48
CA GLU A 193 -0.14 -10.41 -6.91
C GLU A 193 0.11 -11.65 -7.83
N PRO A 194 -0.77 -12.06 -8.77
CA PRO A 194 -0.48 -13.20 -9.64
C PRO A 194 0.81 -12.99 -10.43
N GLN A 195 1.63 -14.04 -10.48
CA GLN A 195 2.96 -14.01 -11.10
C GLN A 195 3.37 -15.40 -11.58
N TYR A 196 4.14 -15.49 -12.66
CA TYR A 196 4.63 -16.79 -13.13
C TYR A 196 5.69 -17.39 -12.20
N PHE A 197 6.79 -16.66 -11.96
CA PHE A 197 7.93 -17.09 -11.15
C PHE A 197 9.00 -15.98 -11.11
N ARG A 198 9.22 -15.35 -9.95
CA ARG A 198 10.13 -14.20 -9.83
C ARG A 198 11.52 -14.47 -9.28
N TRP A 199 11.86 -15.71 -8.94
CA TRP A 199 13.12 -16.03 -8.23
C TRP A 199 14.28 -16.36 -9.18
N ASP A 200 14.00 -16.80 -10.40
CA ASP A 200 14.99 -17.08 -11.46
C ASP A 200 14.39 -16.76 -12.85
N THR A 201 15.01 -17.20 -13.95
CA THR A 201 14.52 -16.97 -15.31
C THR A 201 13.28 -17.81 -15.55
N ALA A 202 12.11 -17.17 -15.50
CA ALA A 202 10.84 -17.83 -15.67
C ALA A 202 10.72 -18.59 -16.98
N TYR A 203 10.07 -19.74 -16.93
CA TYR A 203 9.83 -20.62 -18.06
C TYR A 203 8.55 -21.43 -17.83
N SER A 204 7.91 -21.87 -18.91
CA SER A 204 6.88 -22.90 -18.83
C SER A 204 7.00 -23.81 -20.06
N PRO A 205 6.84 -25.14 -19.92
CA PRO A 205 6.85 -26.06 -21.05
C PRO A 205 5.87 -25.68 -22.17
N VAL A 206 4.72 -25.06 -21.84
CA VAL A 206 3.72 -24.67 -22.84
C VAL A 206 4.25 -23.62 -23.82
N ILE A 207 5.25 -22.84 -23.42
CA ILE A 207 5.84 -21.78 -24.25
C ILE A 207 6.58 -22.36 -25.46
N LEU A 208 7.09 -23.60 -25.41
CA LEU A 208 7.73 -24.23 -26.57
C LEU A 208 6.75 -24.38 -27.74
N GLU A 209 5.56 -24.92 -27.48
CA GLU A 209 4.53 -25.11 -28.49
C GLU A 209 3.93 -23.78 -28.96
N LEU A 210 3.67 -22.86 -28.01
CA LEU A 210 3.14 -21.54 -28.31
C LEU A 210 4.10 -20.71 -29.17
N TYR A 211 5.41 -20.77 -28.90
CA TYR A 211 6.43 -20.06 -29.67
C TYR A 211 6.49 -20.55 -31.11
N LYS A 212 6.44 -21.88 -31.32
CA LYS A 212 6.35 -22.48 -32.64
C LYS A 212 5.09 -22.06 -33.39
N LYS A 213 3.95 -22.02 -32.69
CA LYS A 213 2.67 -21.61 -33.28
C LYS A 213 2.66 -20.13 -33.68
N GLU A 214 3.19 -19.24 -32.83
CA GLU A 214 3.17 -17.80 -33.04
C GLU A 214 4.22 -17.36 -34.10
N TYR A 215 5.43 -17.93 -34.04
CA TYR A 215 6.56 -17.44 -34.84
C TYR A 215 7.05 -18.41 -35.92
N GLY A 216 6.55 -19.65 -35.96
CA GLY A 216 7.00 -20.67 -36.92
C GLY A 216 8.44 -21.13 -36.69
N GLN A 217 8.98 -20.93 -35.50
CA GLN A 217 10.37 -21.19 -35.11
C GLN A 217 10.41 -22.08 -33.86
N GLU A 218 11.43 -22.92 -33.72
CA GLU A 218 11.63 -23.70 -32.48
C GLU A 218 12.36 -22.84 -31.45
N LEU A 219 11.76 -22.57 -30.28
CA LEU A 219 12.40 -21.76 -29.25
C LEU A 219 13.72 -22.38 -28.77
N LEU A 220 13.78 -23.71 -28.66
CA LEU A 220 14.98 -24.42 -28.22
C LEU A 220 16.17 -24.24 -29.16
N ASP A 221 16.01 -23.73 -30.38
CA ASP A 221 17.14 -23.44 -31.26
C ASP A 221 17.89 -22.17 -30.83
N THR A 222 17.22 -21.26 -30.10
CA THR A 222 17.79 -19.98 -29.68
C THR A 222 17.63 -19.68 -28.19
N LEU A 223 17.04 -20.57 -27.37
CA LEU A 223 16.75 -20.30 -25.94
C LEU A 223 17.97 -19.84 -25.14
N GLY A 224 19.17 -20.34 -25.44
CA GLY A 224 20.39 -19.88 -24.75
C GLY A 224 20.71 -18.38 -24.98
N ALA A 225 20.15 -17.74 -26.01
CA ALA A 225 20.28 -16.31 -26.28
C ALA A 225 19.55 -15.43 -25.24
N LEU A 226 18.69 -16.03 -24.39
CA LEU A 226 18.19 -15.34 -23.20
C LEU A 226 19.33 -14.97 -22.24
N PHE A 227 20.36 -15.82 -22.14
CA PHE A 227 21.48 -15.66 -21.20
C PHE A 227 22.71 -15.00 -21.83
N ILE A 228 22.93 -15.22 -23.13
CA ILE A 228 24.16 -14.82 -23.82
C ILE A 228 23.87 -13.76 -24.88
N ASP A 229 24.64 -12.67 -24.88
CA ASP A 229 24.58 -11.66 -25.92
C ASP A 229 25.21 -12.17 -27.22
N CYS A 230 24.43 -12.19 -28.29
CA CYS A 230 24.79 -12.69 -29.61
C CYS A 230 23.94 -11.99 -30.68
N GLU A 231 24.17 -12.23 -31.97
CA GLU A 231 23.40 -11.58 -33.05
C GLU A 231 21.88 -11.84 -32.93
N GLN A 232 21.48 -12.99 -32.39
CA GLN A 232 20.07 -13.39 -32.27
C GLN A 232 19.41 -12.98 -30.94
N SER A 233 20.15 -12.42 -29.98
CA SER A 233 19.64 -12.21 -28.61
C SER A 233 18.49 -11.22 -28.56
N TYR A 234 18.59 -10.08 -29.26
CA TYR A 234 17.55 -9.04 -29.29
C TYR A 234 16.21 -9.58 -29.81
N GLU A 235 16.22 -10.27 -30.95
CA GLU A 235 14.99 -10.86 -31.52
C GLU A 235 14.43 -11.98 -30.63
N THR A 236 15.31 -12.84 -30.10
CA THR A 236 14.88 -13.97 -29.27
C THR A 236 14.25 -13.49 -27.97
N ARG A 237 14.91 -12.58 -27.24
CA ARG A 237 14.38 -12.05 -25.97
C ARG A 237 13.09 -11.26 -26.19
N PHE A 238 13.01 -10.43 -27.23
CA PHE A 238 11.77 -9.73 -27.60
C PHE A 238 10.61 -10.69 -27.79
N LYS A 239 10.79 -11.71 -28.65
CA LYS A 239 9.74 -12.69 -28.95
C LYS A 239 9.35 -13.52 -27.74
N TYR A 240 10.33 -13.89 -26.92
CA TYR A 240 10.13 -14.67 -25.70
C TYR A 240 9.28 -13.89 -24.69
N TRP A 241 9.74 -12.72 -24.26
CA TRP A 241 9.06 -11.94 -23.22
C TRP A 241 7.70 -11.43 -23.66
N ARG A 242 7.54 -11.03 -24.93
CA ARG A 242 6.21 -10.70 -25.47
C ARG A 242 5.25 -11.88 -25.42
N LEU A 243 5.73 -13.09 -25.72
CA LEU A 243 4.90 -14.30 -25.64
C LEU A 243 4.57 -14.68 -24.20
N MET A 244 5.55 -14.57 -23.28
CA MET A 244 5.34 -14.78 -21.84
C MET A 244 4.24 -13.85 -21.31
N ASN A 245 4.32 -12.56 -21.60
CA ASN A 245 3.31 -11.58 -21.18
C ASN A 245 1.92 -11.88 -21.78
N LYS A 246 1.86 -12.13 -23.10
CA LYS A 246 0.61 -12.51 -23.79
C LYS A 246 -0.03 -13.75 -23.16
N GLN A 247 0.79 -14.75 -22.80
CA GLN A 247 0.32 -15.98 -22.18
C GLN A 247 -0.10 -15.75 -20.72
N PHE A 248 0.63 -14.94 -19.94
CA PHE A 248 0.23 -14.56 -18.58
C PHE A 248 -1.14 -13.87 -18.56
N ALA A 249 -1.32 -12.82 -19.36
CA ALA A 249 -2.57 -12.08 -19.44
C ALA A 249 -3.74 -12.95 -19.95
N LYS A 250 -3.47 -13.91 -20.83
CA LYS A 250 -4.49 -14.85 -21.35
C LYS A 250 -4.82 -15.97 -20.38
N SER A 251 -3.80 -16.67 -19.89
CA SER A 251 -3.95 -17.88 -19.06
C SER A 251 -4.59 -17.56 -17.73
N PHE A 252 -4.10 -16.51 -17.05
CA PHE A 252 -4.58 -16.12 -15.75
C PHE A 252 -5.69 -15.07 -15.85
N GLY A 253 -5.33 -13.84 -16.27
CA GLY A 253 -6.26 -12.70 -16.25
C GLY A 253 -7.54 -12.94 -17.06
N LYS A 254 -7.41 -13.25 -18.36
CA LYS A 254 -8.56 -13.44 -19.24
C LYS A 254 -9.43 -14.63 -18.82
N GLN A 255 -8.84 -15.75 -18.40
CA GLN A 255 -9.62 -16.95 -18.06
C GLN A 255 -10.52 -16.71 -16.85
N ILE A 256 -10.00 -16.03 -15.81
CA ILE A 256 -10.78 -15.65 -14.63
C ILE A 256 -11.80 -14.56 -15.00
N TYR A 257 -11.40 -13.56 -15.78
CA TYR A 257 -12.29 -12.49 -16.25
C TYR A 257 -13.50 -13.02 -17.03
N ASP A 258 -13.26 -13.91 -18.00
CA ASP A 258 -14.31 -14.53 -18.80
C ASP A 258 -15.25 -15.35 -17.90
N TRP A 259 -14.70 -16.09 -16.92
CA TRP A 259 -15.51 -16.81 -15.95
C TRP A 259 -16.38 -15.86 -15.12
N CYS A 260 -15.83 -14.74 -14.64
CA CYS A 260 -16.59 -13.73 -13.90
C CYS A 260 -17.74 -13.12 -14.74
N GLU A 261 -17.49 -12.78 -16.00
CA GLU A 261 -18.51 -12.28 -16.94
C GLU A 261 -19.63 -13.31 -17.17
N GLU A 262 -19.28 -14.59 -17.36
CA GLU A 262 -20.25 -15.67 -17.54
C GLU A 262 -21.13 -15.91 -16.30
N HIS A 263 -20.63 -15.56 -15.11
CA HIS A 263 -21.28 -15.78 -13.82
C HIS A 263 -21.86 -14.51 -13.18
N ASN A 264 -21.86 -13.38 -13.89
CA ASN A 264 -22.37 -12.08 -13.43
C ASN A 264 -21.71 -11.57 -12.14
N CYS A 265 -20.40 -11.76 -11.98
CA CYS A 265 -19.63 -11.16 -10.89
C CYS A 265 -18.44 -10.38 -11.44
N GLN A 266 -17.82 -9.55 -10.59
CA GLN A 266 -16.70 -8.70 -10.98
C GLN A 266 -15.36 -9.32 -10.61
N LEU A 267 -14.31 -8.79 -11.24
CA LEU A 267 -12.92 -9.12 -10.99
C LEU A 267 -12.18 -7.79 -10.78
N THR A 268 -11.44 -7.72 -9.69
CA THR A 268 -10.53 -6.63 -9.34
C THR A 268 -9.26 -7.23 -8.78
N GLY A 269 -8.22 -6.43 -8.62
CA GLY A 269 -6.95 -6.91 -8.11
C GLY A 269 -5.81 -6.07 -8.65
N HIS A 270 -4.62 -6.64 -8.61
CA HIS A 270 -3.45 -6.12 -9.33
C HIS A 270 -2.43 -7.25 -9.52
N ALA A 271 -1.52 -7.09 -10.47
CA ALA A 271 -0.35 -7.97 -10.57
C ALA A 271 0.76 -7.51 -9.60
N ILE A 272 1.78 -8.34 -9.40
CA ILE A 272 2.89 -8.02 -8.52
C ILE A 272 3.90 -7.05 -9.18
N GLU A 273 4.65 -6.29 -8.37
CA GLU A 273 5.87 -5.57 -8.77
C GLU A 273 5.70 -4.49 -9.88
N GLU A 274 4.63 -3.70 -9.83
CA GLU A 274 4.20 -2.81 -10.91
C GLU A 274 5.04 -1.53 -11.09
N GLN A 275 5.89 -1.21 -10.11
CA GLN A 275 6.58 0.09 -10.03
C GLN A 275 7.72 0.25 -11.04
N LEU A 276 8.59 -0.75 -11.15
CA LEU A 276 9.80 -0.69 -11.97
C LEU A 276 9.68 -1.64 -13.16
N MET A 277 10.24 -1.26 -14.31
CA MET A 277 10.32 -2.16 -15.46
C MET A 277 11.15 -3.40 -15.11
N SER A 278 12.24 -3.25 -14.35
CA SER A 278 13.05 -4.40 -13.94
C SER A 278 12.26 -5.41 -13.13
N THR A 279 11.41 -4.96 -12.21
CA THR A 279 10.64 -5.83 -11.31
C THR A 279 9.44 -6.44 -12.03
N GLN A 280 8.80 -5.70 -12.94
CA GLN A 280 7.79 -6.27 -13.85
C GLN A 280 8.38 -7.40 -14.71
N MET A 281 9.63 -7.27 -15.20
CA MET A 281 10.30 -8.34 -15.95
C MET A 281 10.49 -9.65 -15.14
N TRP A 282 10.45 -9.58 -13.81
CA TRP A 282 10.55 -10.77 -12.97
C TRP A 282 9.32 -11.66 -13.04
N CYS A 283 8.13 -11.09 -13.25
CA CYS A 283 6.88 -11.72 -12.82
C CYS A 283 5.75 -11.68 -13.86
N CYS A 284 5.72 -10.68 -14.75
CA CYS A 284 4.67 -10.50 -15.75
C CYS A 284 5.18 -9.97 -17.11
N ALA A 285 6.38 -9.38 -17.16
CA ALA A 285 6.93 -8.69 -18.31
C ALA A 285 5.96 -7.65 -18.90
N GLY A 286 5.39 -6.78 -18.05
CA GLY A 286 4.49 -5.70 -18.45
C GLY A 286 3.08 -5.84 -17.86
N VAL A 287 2.68 -4.94 -16.97
CA VAL A 287 1.40 -5.07 -16.27
C VAL A 287 0.18 -4.58 -17.08
N MET A 288 0.34 -3.58 -17.96
CA MET A 288 -0.80 -2.93 -18.62
C MET A 288 -1.74 -3.87 -19.40
N PRO A 289 -1.28 -4.92 -20.11
CA PRO A 289 -2.16 -5.89 -20.74
C PRO A 289 -3.02 -6.71 -19.77
N PHE A 290 -2.61 -6.82 -18.50
CA PHE A 290 -3.38 -7.51 -17.45
C PHE A 290 -4.65 -6.74 -17.10
N TYR A 291 -4.54 -5.41 -16.94
CA TYR A 291 -5.68 -4.52 -16.62
C TYR A 291 -6.84 -4.58 -17.63
N GLU A 292 -6.58 -5.05 -18.86
CA GLU A 292 -7.63 -5.32 -19.86
C GLU A 292 -8.69 -6.28 -19.30
N TYR A 293 -8.26 -7.26 -18.51
CA TYR A 293 -9.08 -8.34 -17.97
C TYR A 293 -9.47 -8.13 -16.51
N GLU A 294 -9.79 -6.89 -16.13
CA GLU A 294 -10.36 -6.57 -14.81
C GLU A 294 -11.56 -5.63 -14.97
N HIS A 295 -12.61 -5.83 -14.17
CA HIS A 295 -13.77 -4.92 -14.14
C HIS A 295 -13.42 -3.61 -13.44
N ILE A 296 -12.63 -3.72 -12.38
CA ILE A 296 -12.03 -2.61 -11.64
C ILE A 296 -10.52 -2.90 -11.61
N PRO A 297 -9.72 -2.33 -12.52
CA PRO A 297 -8.29 -2.53 -12.49
C PRO A 297 -7.70 -1.84 -11.26
N GLY A 298 -6.73 -2.48 -10.63
CA GLY A 298 -6.06 -1.96 -9.45
C GLY A 298 -4.55 -1.91 -9.59
N CYS A 299 -3.91 -1.22 -8.65
CA CYS A 299 -2.47 -1.25 -8.47
C CYS A 299 -2.13 -1.29 -6.97
N ASP A 300 -0.88 -1.61 -6.66
CA ASP A 300 -0.33 -1.62 -5.32
C ASP A 300 0.65 -0.47 -5.09
N TRP A 301 0.51 0.19 -3.94
CA TRP A 301 1.44 1.20 -3.46
C TRP A 301 1.62 1.16 -1.94
N LEU A 302 2.64 0.44 -1.51
CA LEU A 302 2.94 0.25 -0.09
C LEU A 302 3.84 1.36 0.49
N GLY A 303 3.82 1.46 1.81
CA GLY A 303 4.70 2.32 2.60
C GLY A 303 4.22 3.76 2.75
N ARG A 304 5.09 4.59 3.34
CA ARG A 304 4.83 5.98 3.73
C ARG A 304 5.58 6.98 2.85
N TYR A 305 5.42 6.89 1.53
CA TYR A 305 6.12 7.78 0.60
C TYR A 305 5.36 7.99 -0.72
N VAL A 306 5.82 8.98 -1.50
CA VAL A 306 5.36 9.26 -2.88
C VAL A 306 6.53 9.12 -3.85
N SER A 307 6.26 8.86 -5.12
CA SER A 307 7.28 8.69 -6.16
C SER A 307 6.86 9.34 -7.50
N HIS A 308 7.53 8.97 -8.60
CA HIS A 308 7.07 9.29 -9.95
C HIS A 308 5.78 8.54 -10.28
N GLU A 309 4.95 9.12 -11.15
CA GLU A 309 3.57 8.66 -11.42
C GLU A 309 3.43 7.29 -12.13
N THR A 310 4.51 6.55 -12.37
CA THR A 310 4.51 5.34 -13.21
C THR A 310 3.42 4.33 -12.82
N THR A 311 3.34 3.92 -11.56
CA THR A 311 2.33 2.95 -11.09
C THR A 311 0.90 3.45 -11.31
N PRO A 312 0.44 4.56 -10.67
CA PRO A 312 -0.95 5.01 -10.84
C PRO A 312 -1.28 5.41 -12.28
N ARG A 313 -0.29 5.87 -13.06
CA ARG A 313 -0.49 6.28 -14.46
C ARG A 313 -0.62 5.10 -15.42
N GLN A 314 0.06 3.97 -15.18
CA GLN A 314 -0.13 2.75 -15.99
C GLN A 314 -1.58 2.28 -15.91
N VAL A 315 -2.09 2.04 -14.70
CA VAL A 315 -3.44 1.53 -14.48
C VAL A 315 -4.51 2.54 -14.94
N SER A 316 -4.34 3.83 -14.64
CA SER A 316 -5.31 4.85 -15.04
C SER A 316 -5.36 5.08 -16.54
N SER A 317 -4.22 4.97 -17.24
CA SER A 317 -4.17 5.07 -18.69
C SER A 317 -4.99 3.97 -19.35
N VAL A 318 -4.82 2.71 -18.92
CA VAL A 318 -5.58 1.58 -19.47
C VAL A 318 -7.06 1.70 -19.11
N ALA A 319 -7.38 2.09 -17.88
CA ALA A 319 -8.76 2.30 -17.46
C ALA A 319 -9.47 3.36 -18.32
N MET A 320 -8.86 4.52 -18.53
CA MET A 320 -9.41 5.58 -19.39
C MET A 320 -9.56 5.13 -20.85
N GLN A 321 -8.55 4.46 -21.40
CA GLN A 321 -8.54 3.99 -22.78
C GLN A 321 -9.61 2.94 -23.04
N LEU A 322 -9.80 1.99 -22.12
CA LEU A 322 -10.80 0.92 -22.25
C LEU A 322 -12.17 1.31 -21.67
N GLY A 323 -12.27 2.47 -21.01
CA GLY A 323 -13.50 3.00 -20.45
C GLY A 323 -13.97 2.30 -19.17
N LYS A 324 -13.02 1.88 -18.34
CA LYS A 324 -13.23 1.34 -16.99
C LYS A 324 -13.38 2.53 -16.04
N GLU A 325 -14.49 2.57 -15.30
CA GLU A 325 -14.87 3.76 -14.51
C GLU A 325 -14.05 3.90 -13.22
N LYS A 326 -13.75 2.76 -12.58
CA LYS A 326 -13.07 2.71 -11.29
C LYS A 326 -11.64 2.22 -11.45
N VAL A 327 -10.75 2.81 -10.67
CA VAL A 327 -9.34 2.41 -10.56
C VAL A 327 -9.01 2.30 -9.08
N LEU A 328 -8.72 1.07 -8.64
CA LEU A 328 -8.44 0.75 -7.25
C LEU A 328 -6.95 0.94 -6.94
N THR A 329 -6.63 1.31 -5.70
CA THR A 329 -5.28 1.16 -5.15
C THR A 329 -5.35 0.37 -3.85
N GLU A 330 -4.60 -0.72 -3.77
CA GLU A 330 -4.13 -1.21 -2.48
C GLU A 330 -3.05 -0.24 -1.97
N ILE A 331 -3.19 0.22 -0.73
CA ILE A 331 -2.31 1.27 -0.20
C ILE A 331 -2.19 1.19 1.32
N PHE A 332 -1.09 1.76 1.82
CA PHE A 332 -0.75 1.97 3.24
C PHE A 332 -0.24 0.75 4.00
N ALA A 333 -0.07 -0.41 3.36
CA ALA A 333 0.65 -1.50 4.03
C ALA A 333 2.07 -1.03 4.37
N GLY A 334 2.47 -1.26 5.61
CA GLY A 334 3.79 -0.93 6.10
C GLY A 334 4.08 0.56 6.28
N ALA A 335 3.06 1.43 6.27
CA ALA A 335 3.23 2.85 6.61
C ALA A 335 3.69 3.10 8.06
N GLY A 336 3.58 2.09 8.92
CA GLY A 336 3.95 2.13 10.33
C GLY A 336 2.90 2.80 11.22
N TRP A 337 2.92 2.46 12.51
CA TRP A 337 1.95 2.95 13.50
C TRP A 337 2.05 4.45 13.83
N ASP A 338 3.12 5.13 13.41
CA ASP A 338 3.32 6.58 13.61
C ASP A 338 2.60 7.41 12.55
N VAL A 339 2.23 6.83 11.41
CA VAL A 339 1.70 7.59 10.27
C VAL A 339 0.50 8.48 10.66
N THR A 340 0.49 9.72 10.16
CA THR A 340 -0.60 10.67 10.37
C THR A 340 -1.58 10.66 9.21
N PRO A 341 -2.88 10.97 9.44
CA PRO A 341 -3.86 11.12 8.37
C PRO A 341 -3.47 12.13 7.28
N LYS A 342 -2.71 13.18 7.62
CA LYS A 342 -2.17 14.13 6.63
C LYS A 342 -1.15 13.49 5.68
N GLU A 343 -0.28 12.65 6.21
CA GLU A 343 0.67 11.89 5.40
C GLU A 343 -0.05 10.92 4.48
N LEU A 344 -1.04 10.18 5.02
CA LEU A 344 -1.90 9.29 4.23
C LEU A 344 -2.65 10.05 3.13
N LYS A 345 -3.21 11.24 3.45
CA LYS A 345 -3.91 12.09 2.48
C LYS A 345 -3.00 12.46 1.33
N ARG A 346 -1.79 12.96 1.62
CA ARG A 346 -0.82 13.36 0.59
C ARG A 346 -0.42 12.21 -0.33
N ILE A 347 -0.21 11.01 0.21
CA ILE A 347 0.14 9.83 -0.59
C ILE A 347 -1.02 9.45 -1.51
N LEU A 348 -2.25 9.40 -0.99
CA LEU A 348 -3.42 9.02 -1.78
C LEU A 348 -3.80 10.08 -2.82
N GLU A 349 -3.70 11.36 -2.49
CA GLU A 349 -3.92 12.44 -3.46
C GLU A 349 -2.90 12.46 -4.60
N TRP A 350 -1.65 12.06 -4.33
CA TRP A 350 -0.65 11.85 -5.39
C TRP A 350 -1.08 10.74 -6.36
N GLN A 351 -1.72 9.68 -5.89
CA GLN A 351 -2.29 8.67 -6.80
C GLN A 351 -3.55 9.17 -7.50
N TYR A 352 -4.42 9.89 -6.79
CA TYR A 352 -5.71 10.35 -7.31
C TYR A 352 -5.54 11.42 -8.41
N VAL A 353 -4.57 12.32 -8.26
CA VAL A 353 -4.23 13.27 -9.33
C VAL A 353 -3.70 12.55 -10.60
N ASN A 354 -3.20 11.33 -10.44
CA ASN A 354 -2.75 10.46 -11.52
C ASN A 354 -3.80 9.43 -12.00
N GLY A 355 -5.05 9.54 -11.54
CA GLY A 355 -6.20 8.85 -12.11
C GLY A 355 -6.74 7.68 -11.30
N VAL A 356 -6.12 7.32 -10.17
CA VAL A 356 -6.73 6.42 -9.18
C VAL A 356 -7.98 7.07 -8.58
N ASN A 357 -9.00 6.30 -8.24
CA ASN A 357 -10.26 6.87 -7.73
C ASN A 357 -11.06 5.98 -6.76
N LEU A 358 -10.51 4.83 -6.34
CA LEU A 358 -11.10 3.94 -5.36
C LEU A 358 -10.03 3.45 -4.38
N LEU A 359 -10.33 3.53 -3.08
CA LEU A 359 -9.39 3.21 -2.01
C LEU A 359 -9.59 1.77 -1.48
N CYS A 360 -8.54 0.97 -1.50
CA CYS A 360 -8.40 -0.25 -0.70
C CYS A 360 -7.31 -0.02 0.37
N THR A 361 -7.71 0.18 1.63
CA THR A 361 -6.72 0.30 2.71
C THR A 361 -6.25 -1.07 3.16
N HIS A 362 -4.93 -1.25 3.17
CA HIS A 362 -4.29 -2.32 3.91
C HIS A 362 -4.00 -1.84 5.35
N LEU A 363 -4.65 -2.33 6.40
CA LEU A 363 -5.72 -3.34 6.44
C LEU A 363 -6.68 -3.08 7.60
N THR A 364 -7.80 -3.80 7.64
CA THR A 364 -8.65 -4.01 8.82
C THR A 364 -8.42 -5.44 9.30
N PRO A 365 -7.86 -5.69 10.51
CA PRO A 365 -7.61 -7.05 10.98
C PRO A 365 -8.88 -7.66 11.59
N TYR A 366 -9.10 -8.96 11.38
CA TYR A 366 -10.07 -9.71 12.18
C TYR A 366 -9.58 -9.86 13.63
N SER A 367 -8.31 -10.20 13.80
CA SER A 367 -7.62 -10.36 15.09
C SER A 367 -6.23 -9.74 15.02
N ILE A 368 -5.78 -9.15 16.13
CA ILE A 368 -4.41 -8.65 16.30
C ILE A 368 -3.56 -9.57 17.21
N ARG A 369 -4.02 -10.79 17.48
CA ARG A 369 -3.33 -11.74 18.36
C ARG A 369 -1.99 -12.20 17.79
N GLY A 370 -0.97 -12.30 18.62
CA GLY A 370 0.35 -12.82 18.26
C GLY A 370 1.02 -11.95 17.19
N SER A 371 1.72 -12.59 16.26
CA SER A 371 2.39 -11.89 15.15
C SER A 371 1.47 -11.06 14.24
N ARG A 372 0.15 -11.25 14.31
CA ARG A 372 -0.86 -10.53 13.49
C ARG A 372 -0.86 -9.02 13.74
N LYS A 373 -0.47 -8.53 14.93
CA LYS A 373 -0.37 -7.07 15.18
C LYS A 373 0.79 -6.39 14.47
N TYR A 374 1.72 -7.17 13.92
CA TYR A 374 2.93 -6.71 13.24
C TYR A 374 2.80 -6.79 11.71
N ASP A 375 1.64 -7.18 11.21
CA ASP A 375 1.34 -7.48 9.81
C ASP A 375 1.18 -6.20 8.97
N TYR A 376 2.31 -5.59 8.61
CA TYR A 376 2.38 -4.38 7.79
C TYR A 376 1.47 -3.23 8.27
N PRO A 377 1.60 -2.76 9.52
CA PRO A 377 0.79 -1.65 10.07
C PRO A 377 0.98 -0.34 9.28
N ALA A 378 0.11 0.67 9.39
CA ALA A 378 -0.96 0.85 10.37
C ALA A 378 -2.29 0.15 10.01
N PHE A 379 -3.12 -0.08 11.03
CA PHE A 379 -4.45 -0.69 10.86
C PHE A 379 -5.56 0.35 10.89
N PHE A 380 -6.61 0.09 10.11
CA PHE A 380 -7.83 0.90 10.04
C PHE A 380 -8.95 0.16 10.76
N ALA A 381 -8.80 0.04 12.08
CA ALA A 381 -9.74 -0.62 13.00
C ALA A 381 -9.62 -0.03 14.42
N GLN A 382 -10.44 -0.51 15.36
CA GLN A 382 -10.48 -0.04 16.76
C GLN A 382 -9.14 -0.12 17.52
N SER A 383 -8.21 -0.97 17.09
CA SER A 383 -6.85 -1.04 17.64
C SER A 383 -6.03 0.23 17.41
N ASN A 384 -6.44 1.07 16.45
CA ASN A 384 -5.82 2.34 16.14
C ASN A 384 -6.57 3.51 16.82
N PRO A 385 -5.95 4.29 17.71
CA PRO A 385 -6.65 5.27 18.55
C PRO A 385 -7.50 6.30 17.80
N TRP A 386 -7.09 6.68 16.59
CA TRP A 386 -7.78 7.69 15.78
C TRP A 386 -8.83 7.11 14.82
N PHE A 387 -9.08 5.79 14.83
CA PHE A 387 -10.04 5.15 13.94
C PHE A 387 -11.48 5.68 14.10
N LYS A 388 -11.86 6.11 15.30
CA LYS A 388 -13.15 6.79 15.57
C LYS A 388 -13.37 8.05 14.70
N HIS A 389 -12.31 8.64 14.16
CA HIS A 389 -12.37 9.80 13.25
C HIS A 389 -12.17 9.41 11.78
N PHE A 390 -11.95 8.13 11.46
CA PHE A 390 -11.63 7.65 10.11
C PHE A 390 -12.69 8.02 9.06
N ARG A 391 -13.94 8.18 9.48
CA ARG A 391 -15.02 8.63 8.60
C ARG A 391 -14.72 9.96 7.90
N ILE A 392 -13.99 10.88 8.54
CA ILE A 392 -13.56 12.15 7.91
C ILE A 392 -12.69 11.85 6.68
N PHE A 393 -11.70 10.96 6.85
CA PHE A 393 -10.83 10.52 5.77
C PHE A 393 -11.62 9.78 4.68
N SER A 394 -12.48 8.84 5.07
CA SER A 394 -13.30 8.06 4.14
C SER A 394 -14.24 8.95 3.31
N ASP A 395 -15.00 9.84 3.95
CA ASP A 395 -15.97 10.70 3.26
C ASP A 395 -15.26 11.67 2.29
N TYR A 396 -14.09 12.20 2.66
CA TYR A 396 -13.27 13.04 1.77
C TYR A 396 -12.87 12.29 0.50
N PHE A 397 -12.26 11.10 0.64
CA PHE A 397 -11.77 10.34 -0.51
C PHE A 397 -12.90 9.69 -1.32
N SER A 398 -14.05 9.39 -0.72
CA SER A 398 -15.24 8.95 -1.45
C SER A 398 -15.74 10.03 -2.40
N LYS A 399 -15.81 11.28 -1.94
CA LYS A 399 -16.26 12.42 -2.75
C LYS A 399 -15.25 12.71 -3.86
N LEU A 400 -13.96 12.74 -3.53
CA LEU A 400 -12.89 12.98 -4.51
C LEU A 400 -12.85 11.86 -5.55
N GLY A 401 -12.91 10.60 -5.13
CA GLY A 401 -12.96 9.43 -6.00
C GLY A 401 -14.15 9.47 -6.96
N MET A 402 -15.35 9.77 -6.45
CA MET A 402 -16.54 9.94 -7.29
C MET A 402 -16.38 11.06 -8.33
N LEU A 403 -15.81 12.21 -7.94
CA LEU A 403 -15.57 13.33 -8.85
C LEU A 403 -14.60 12.94 -9.98
N LEU A 404 -13.54 12.19 -9.66
CA LEU A 404 -12.54 11.73 -10.64
C LEU A 404 -13.10 10.62 -11.55
N ALA A 405 -13.82 9.65 -10.99
CA ALA A 405 -14.42 8.55 -11.74
C ALA A 405 -15.53 9.01 -12.71
N LYS A 406 -16.30 10.04 -12.33
CA LYS A 406 -17.37 10.62 -13.17
C LYS A 406 -16.88 11.73 -14.11
N SER A 407 -15.57 11.87 -14.29
CA SER A 407 -14.97 12.88 -15.18
C SER A 407 -13.93 12.26 -16.10
N ASN A 408 -13.69 12.89 -17.24
CA ASN A 408 -12.66 12.50 -18.18
C ASN A 408 -11.46 13.45 -18.08
N GLU A 409 -10.26 12.89 -18.00
CA GLU A 409 -9.02 13.66 -18.15
C GLU A 409 -8.90 14.20 -19.58
N LEU A 410 -8.54 15.48 -19.71
CA LEU A 410 -8.34 16.15 -20.99
C LEU A 410 -6.86 16.09 -21.40
N ALA A 411 -6.35 14.87 -21.58
CA ALA A 411 -4.98 14.61 -22.04
C ALA A 411 -4.90 14.52 -23.58
N GLU A 412 -4.12 15.40 -24.21
CA GLU A 412 -3.87 15.38 -25.67
C GLU A 412 -2.53 14.69 -26.04
N VAL A 413 -1.72 14.38 -25.03
CA VAL A 413 -0.40 13.76 -25.15
C VAL A 413 -0.49 12.29 -24.74
N ALA A 414 0.19 11.42 -25.48
CA ALA A 414 0.47 10.07 -25.03
C ALA A 414 1.96 9.73 -25.12
N VAL A 415 2.43 8.88 -24.21
CA VAL A 415 3.81 8.41 -24.13
C VAL A 415 3.82 6.91 -24.42
N ILE A 416 4.61 6.45 -25.40
CA ILE A 416 4.81 5.02 -25.61
C ILE A 416 5.56 4.45 -24.40
N HIS A 417 4.98 3.48 -23.71
CA HIS A 417 5.62 2.89 -22.54
C HIS A 417 6.80 1.99 -22.97
N PRO A 418 8.00 2.14 -22.37
CA PRO A 418 9.21 1.50 -22.89
C PRO A 418 9.38 0.02 -22.51
N ILE A 419 8.41 -0.63 -21.86
CA ILE A 419 8.56 -2.03 -21.38
C ILE A 419 8.93 -3.01 -22.51
N HIS A 420 8.42 -2.85 -23.73
CA HIS A 420 8.82 -3.70 -24.87
C HIS A 420 10.29 -3.50 -25.30
N SER A 421 10.88 -2.32 -25.03
CA SER A 421 12.32 -2.12 -25.18
C SER A 421 13.12 -2.81 -24.08
N ALA A 422 12.57 -2.98 -22.87
CA ALA A 422 13.21 -3.75 -21.80
C ALA A 422 13.37 -5.22 -22.21
N TYR A 423 12.43 -5.78 -22.99
CA TYR A 423 12.53 -7.15 -23.51
C TYR A 423 13.79 -7.40 -24.33
N LEU A 424 14.39 -6.37 -24.93
CA LEU A 424 15.58 -6.52 -25.79
C LEU A 424 16.83 -6.86 -25.00
N THR A 425 16.96 -6.29 -23.80
CA THR A 425 18.19 -6.31 -23.02
C THR A 425 18.07 -7.05 -21.69
N TYR A 426 16.85 -7.28 -21.19
CA TYR A 426 16.64 -7.90 -19.89
C TYR A 426 17.30 -9.28 -19.79
N LYS A 427 18.13 -9.45 -18.76
CA LYS A 427 18.80 -10.69 -18.39
C LYS A 427 18.65 -10.88 -16.88
N ARG A 428 18.04 -11.98 -16.44
CA ARG A 428 17.80 -12.25 -15.03
C ARG A 428 19.07 -12.20 -14.17
N GLY A 429 20.19 -12.74 -14.67
CA GLY A 429 21.47 -12.75 -13.96
C GLY A 429 22.13 -11.38 -13.77
N GLU A 430 21.73 -10.35 -14.54
CA GLU A 430 22.18 -8.96 -14.38
C GLU A 430 21.12 -8.07 -13.73
N ASP A 431 19.87 -8.52 -13.77
CA ASP A 431 18.70 -7.92 -13.15
C ASP A 431 18.52 -6.43 -13.51
N TYR A 432 18.35 -5.53 -12.54
CA TYR A 432 18.17 -4.09 -12.75
C TYR A 432 19.21 -3.48 -13.70
N LYS A 433 20.48 -3.92 -13.62
CA LYS A 433 21.56 -3.37 -14.46
C LYS A 433 21.32 -3.58 -15.96
N SER A 434 20.54 -4.59 -16.34
CA SER A 434 20.22 -4.87 -17.75
C SER A 434 19.25 -3.88 -18.38
N VAL A 435 18.54 -3.09 -17.55
CA VAL A 435 17.52 -2.12 -17.98
C VAL A 435 17.66 -0.74 -17.32
N GLU A 436 18.62 -0.55 -16.41
CA GLU A 436 18.87 0.68 -15.64
C GLU A 436 18.86 1.95 -16.50
N ALA A 437 19.54 1.94 -17.65
CA ALA A 437 19.61 3.11 -18.52
C ALA A 437 18.24 3.48 -19.15
N LEU A 438 17.44 2.48 -19.50
CA LEU A 438 16.09 2.67 -20.05
C LEU A 438 15.15 3.22 -18.98
N GLU A 439 15.21 2.63 -17.78
CA GLU A 439 14.37 3.02 -16.65
C GLU A 439 14.69 4.42 -16.14
N GLY A 440 15.97 4.74 -15.92
CA GLY A 440 16.39 6.07 -15.50
C GLY A 440 16.01 7.16 -16.52
N ALA A 441 16.10 6.86 -17.82
CA ALA A 441 15.67 7.78 -18.87
C ALA A 441 14.14 8.00 -18.86
N PHE A 442 13.37 6.93 -18.70
CA PHE A 442 11.92 7.02 -18.61
C PHE A 442 11.46 7.79 -17.37
N ALA A 443 12.00 7.48 -16.18
CA ALA A 443 11.72 8.21 -14.95
C ALA A 443 12.03 9.72 -15.09
N SER A 444 13.16 10.06 -15.74
CA SER A 444 13.54 11.45 -16.00
C SER A 444 12.60 12.17 -16.97
N LEU A 445 12.00 11.46 -17.93
CA LEU A 445 10.98 12.02 -18.83
C LEU A 445 9.67 12.26 -18.09
N VAL A 446 9.20 11.26 -17.34
CA VAL A 446 7.95 11.33 -16.58
C VAL A 446 8.00 12.46 -15.56
N GLU A 447 9.11 12.62 -14.84
CA GLU A 447 9.29 13.74 -13.90
C GLU A 447 9.24 15.10 -14.61
N ARG A 448 9.82 15.24 -15.80
CA ARG A 448 9.73 16.49 -16.58
C ARG A 448 8.31 16.81 -17.04
N LEU A 449 7.56 15.80 -17.49
CA LEU A 449 6.16 15.96 -17.90
C LEU A 449 5.31 16.40 -16.69
N GLY A 450 5.44 15.70 -15.55
CA GLY A 450 4.75 16.03 -14.31
C GLY A 450 5.12 17.42 -13.79
N ALA A 451 6.41 17.79 -13.81
CA ALA A 451 6.86 19.10 -13.38
C ALA A 451 6.34 20.25 -14.26
N ALA A 452 6.14 19.99 -15.55
CA ALA A 452 5.54 20.93 -16.49
C ALA A 452 4.00 20.89 -16.50
N ASN A 453 3.37 20.06 -15.66
CA ASN A 453 1.92 19.83 -15.59
C ASN A 453 1.32 19.48 -16.97
N ILE A 454 2.02 18.63 -17.74
CA ILE A 454 1.55 18.12 -19.03
C ILE A 454 0.72 16.85 -18.77
N GLY A 455 -0.61 16.96 -18.91
CA GLY A 455 -1.51 15.80 -18.84
C GLY A 455 -1.24 14.82 -19.98
N HIS A 456 -1.01 13.55 -19.63
CA HIS A 456 -0.63 12.51 -20.58
C HIS A 456 -1.13 11.13 -20.14
N HIS A 457 -1.22 10.20 -21.08
CA HIS A 457 -1.45 8.77 -20.82
C HIS A 457 -0.28 7.93 -21.34
N TYR A 458 -0.07 6.75 -20.77
CA TYR A 458 0.82 5.73 -21.31
C TYR A 458 0.11 4.88 -22.36
N ILE A 459 0.85 4.48 -23.39
CA ILE A 459 0.41 3.54 -24.41
C ILE A 459 1.25 2.28 -24.28
N ASP A 460 0.58 1.17 -23.97
CA ASP A 460 1.10 -0.17 -24.16
C ASP A 460 1.00 -0.57 -25.63
N GLU A 461 2.06 -1.15 -26.20
CA GLU A 461 2.10 -1.50 -27.62
C GLU A 461 1.20 -2.70 -27.97
N SER A 462 0.97 -3.61 -27.03
CA SER A 462 0.05 -4.76 -27.21
C SER A 462 -1.41 -4.31 -27.18
N LEU A 463 -1.78 -3.37 -26.31
CA LEU A 463 -3.11 -2.76 -26.32
C LEU A 463 -3.31 -1.87 -27.57
N LEU A 464 -2.27 -1.13 -27.98
CA LEU A 464 -2.32 -0.34 -29.21
C LEU A 464 -2.52 -1.21 -30.44
N GLU A 465 -1.92 -2.39 -30.50
CA GLU A 465 -2.16 -3.35 -31.59
C GLU A 465 -3.64 -3.75 -31.70
N LYS A 466 -4.32 -3.98 -30.58
CA LYS A 466 -5.73 -4.43 -30.54
C LYS A 466 -6.73 -3.30 -30.79
N TYR A 467 -6.49 -2.15 -30.19
CA TYR A 467 -7.49 -1.08 -30.04
C TYR A 467 -7.06 0.25 -30.68
N GLY A 468 -5.86 0.29 -31.27
CA GLY A 468 -5.28 1.48 -31.88
C GLY A 468 -5.79 1.74 -33.29
N SER A 469 -6.00 3.02 -33.59
CA SER A 469 -6.29 3.50 -34.94
C SER A 469 -5.76 4.91 -35.15
N VAL A 470 -5.65 5.33 -36.41
CA VAL A 470 -5.19 6.68 -36.77
C VAL A 470 -6.08 7.27 -37.83
N GLU A 471 -6.55 8.49 -37.60
CA GLU A 471 -7.31 9.28 -38.56
C GLU A 471 -6.89 10.76 -38.50
N ASN A 472 -6.61 11.39 -39.64
CA ASN A 472 -6.32 12.83 -39.76
C ASN A 472 -5.27 13.36 -38.75
N GLY A 473 -4.20 12.60 -38.50
CA GLY A 473 -3.13 13.01 -37.59
C GLY A 473 -3.51 12.91 -36.10
N VAL A 474 -4.55 12.15 -35.78
CA VAL A 474 -4.97 11.81 -34.41
C VAL A 474 -4.82 10.30 -34.24
N LEU A 475 -4.12 9.89 -33.17
CA LEU A 475 -4.00 8.49 -32.77
C LEU A 475 -5.05 8.22 -31.70
N THR A 476 -5.90 7.23 -31.92
CA THR A 476 -6.94 6.81 -30.97
C THR A 476 -6.58 5.44 -30.41
N LEU A 477 -6.66 5.31 -29.10
CA LEU A 477 -6.57 4.03 -28.38
C LEU A 477 -7.83 3.85 -27.55
N GLY A 478 -8.72 2.96 -28.01
CA GLY A 478 -10.03 2.77 -27.39
C GLY A 478 -10.84 4.07 -27.37
N LYS A 479 -11.14 4.58 -26.17
CA LYS A 479 -11.93 5.80 -25.93
C LYS A 479 -11.10 7.09 -25.87
N CYS A 480 -9.78 7.00 -25.87
CA CYS A 480 -8.89 8.17 -25.78
C CYS A 480 -8.28 8.51 -27.14
N SER A 481 -8.07 9.80 -27.39
CA SER A 481 -7.50 10.30 -28.65
C SER A 481 -6.39 11.31 -28.38
N TYR A 482 -5.28 11.17 -29.09
CA TYR A 482 -4.04 11.91 -28.86
C TYR A 482 -3.58 12.61 -30.13
N LYS A 483 -3.19 13.87 -29.98
CA LYS A 483 -2.65 14.70 -31.07
C LYS A 483 -1.14 14.77 -31.07
N LYS A 484 -0.52 14.39 -29.94
CA LYS A 484 0.92 14.48 -29.69
C LYS A 484 1.40 13.18 -29.08
N ILE A 485 2.40 12.55 -29.69
CA ILE A 485 2.99 11.31 -29.21
C ILE A 485 4.44 11.58 -28.78
N VAL A 486 4.77 11.11 -27.58
CA VAL A 486 6.13 11.11 -27.03
C VAL A 486 6.69 9.71 -27.18
N ILE A 487 7.86 9.61 -27.80
CA ILE A 487 8.68 8.40 -27.81
C ILE A 487 9.82 8.62 -26.82
N PRO A 488 9.86 7.89 -25.69
CA PRO A 488 10.97 7.98 -24.73
C PRO A 488 12.32 7.59 -25.37
N ASN A 489 13.41 7.78 -24.62
CA ASN A 489 14.72 7.25 -25.00
C ASN A 489 14.72 5.71 -24.94
N MET A 490 14.19 5.07 -25.97
CA MET A 490 13.94 3.63 -26.06
C MET A 490 14.56 3.03 -27.31
N GLN A 491 14.79 1.72 -27.30
CA GLN A 491 15.60 1.06 -28.33
C GLN A 491 14.77 0.43 -29.44
N GLY A 492 13.56 -0.04 -29.15
CA GLY A 492 12.74 -0.73 -30.13
C GLY A 492 11.25 -0.51 -29.98
N LEU A 493 10.55 -0.71 -31.09
CA LEU A 493 9.10 -0.61 -31.22
C LEU A 493 8.53 -1.90 -31.82
N ASP A 494 7.25 -2.13 -31.60
CA ASP A 494 6.50 -3.16 -32.28
C ASP A 494 6.18 -2.76 -33.72
N LEU A 495 6.15 -3.73 -34.62
CA LEU A 495 5.80 -3.49 -36.03
C LEU A 495 4.40 -2.88 -36.21
N SER A 496 3.44 -3.26 -35.37
CA SER A 496 2.08 -2.69 -35.33
C SER A 496 2.14 -1.19 -34.99
N THR A 497 2.85 -0.83 -33.93
CA THR A 497 3.09 0.55 -33.50
C THR A 497 3.75 1.38 -34.60
N VAL A 498 4.80 0.86 -35.24
CA VAL A 498 5.49 1.54 -36.35
C VAL A 498 4.53 1.91 -37.48
N LYS A 499 3.65 0.99 -37.88
CA LYS A 499 2.66 1.26 -38.95
C LYS A 499 1.68 2.36 -38.56
N LEU A 500 1.22 2.38 -37.32
CA LEU A 500 0.33 3.42 -36.80
C LEU A 500 1.05 4.77 -36.73
N LEU A 501 2.28 4.82 -36.20
CA LEU A 501 3.08 6.04 -36.15
C LEU A 501 3.37 6.61 -37.53
N GLU A 502 3.63 5.76 -38.54
CA GLU A 502 3.83 6.22 -39.91
C GLU A 502 2.56 6.87 -40.49
N ALA A 503 1.40 6.25 -40.26
CA ALA A 503 0.11 6.84 -40.65
C ALA A 503 -0.16 8.16 -39.90
N PHE A 504 0.19 8.22 -38.62
CA PHE A 504 -0.01 9.39 -37.76
C PHE A 504 0.82 10.58 -38.26
N VAL A 505 2.10 10.37 -38.55
CA VAL A 505 2.99 11.40 -39.12
C VAL A 505 2.49 11.85 -40.49
N LYS A 506 2.09 10.91 -41.37
CA LYS A 506 1.52 11.25 -42.70
C LYS A 506 0.24 12.08 -42.60
N GLY A 507 -0.57 11.84 -41.56
CA GLY A 507 -1.78 12.61 -41.27
C GLY A 507 -1.53 13.98 -40.63
N GLY A 508 -0.28 14.35 -40.34
CA GLY A 508 0.07 15.63 -39.71
C GLY A 508 0.18 15.57 -38.17
N GLY A 509 0.18 14.38 -37.58
CA GLY A 509 0.36 14.17 -36.15
C GLY A 509 1.72 14.68 -35.64
N ARG A 510 1.76 15.07 -34.37
CA ARG A 510 2.95 15.65 -33.73
C ARG A 510 3.72 14.59 -32.94
N ILE A 511 5.03 14.45 -33.18
CA ILE A 511 5.93 13.53 -32.47
C ILE A 511 7.05 14.33 -31.80
N TYR A 512 7.28 14.01 -30.53
CA TYR A 512 8.47 14.41 -29.77
C TYR A 512 9.28 13.16 -29.41
N LEU A 513 10.51 13.07 -29.92
CA LEU A 513 11.48 12.06 -29.51
C LEU A 513 12.30 12.60 -28.34
N ASP A 514 12.26 11.89 -27.22
CA ASP A 514 13.07 12.19 -26.06
C ASP A 514 14.40 11.44 -26.13
N GLY A 515 15.31 11.89 -27.00
CA GLY A 515 16.59 11.22 -27.25
C GLY A 515 16.72 10.73 -28.69
N GLN A 516 17.22 9.51 -28.86
CA GLN A 516 17.48 8.95 -30.18
C GLN A 516 16.25 8.22 -30.74
N CYS A 517 16.15 8.14 -32.07
CA CYS A 517 15.15 7.31 -32.72
C CYS A 517 15.39 5.82 -32.39
N PRO A 518 14.34 5.04 -32.07
CA PRO A 518 14.44 3.59 -31.91
C PRO A 518 15.11 2.93 -33.13
N GLN A 519 15.93 1.92 -32.86
CA GLN A 519 16.77 1.23 -33.84
C GLN A 519 16.35 -0.22 -34.10
N TYR A 520 15.36 -0.72 -33.35
CA TYR A 520 14.87 -2.08 -33.47
C TYR A 520 13.36 -2.10 -33.74
N VAL A 521 12.91 -3.02 -34.58
CA VAL A 521 11.50 -3.35 -34.78
C VAL A 521 11.32 -4.84 -34.56
N ASN A 522 10.48 -5.22 -33.60
CA ASN A 522 10.35 -6.61 -33.13
C ASN A 522 11.71 -7.29 -32.84
N GLY A 523 12.64 -6.57 -32.21
CA GLY A 523 13.99 -7.04 -31.90
C GLY A 523 14.96 -7.14 -33.09
N LYS A 524 14.58 -6.69 -34.30
CA LYS A 524 15.47 -6.62 -35.46
C LYS A 524 15.94 -5.20 -35.75
N LYS A 525 17.24 -5.01 -35.97
CA LYS A 525 17.80 -3.73 -36.39
C LYS A 525 17.08 -3.21 -37.64
N THR A 526 16.46 -2.05 -37.52
CA THR A 526 15.63 -1.43 -38.56
C THR A 526 15.77 0.08 -38.49
N GLN A 527 15.99 0.72 -39.65
CA GLN A 527 16.05 2.18 -39.75
C GLN A 527 14.65 2.76 -39.96
N LEU A 528 14.25 3.72 -39.11
CA LEU A 528 12.93 4.35 -39.14
C LEU A 528 13.02 5.81 -39.61
N ASP A 529 13.33 6.03 -40.90
CA ASP A 529 13.61 7.37 -41.44
C ASP A 529 12.46 8.38 -41.34
N PHE A 530 11.22 7.90 -41.25
CA PHE A 530 10.03 8.73 -41.10
C PHE A 530 9.88 9.29 -39.67
N LEU A 531 10.47 8.62 -38.68
CA LEU A 531 10.26 8.91 -37.26
C LEU A 531 11.27 9.95 -36.79
N LYS A 532 10.83 11.21 -36.73
CA LYS A 532 11.63 12.36 -36.32
C LYS A 532 10.79 13.30 -35.47
N SER A 533 11.40 14.01 -34.53
CA SER A 533 10.71 15.08 -33.81
C SER A 533 10.24 16.15 -34.79
N ASN A 534 8.94 16.44 -34.78
CA ASN A 534 8.32 17.53 -35.53
C ASN A 534 7.57 18.53 -34.62
N CYS A 535 7.67 18.34 -33.31
CA CYS A 535 7.35 19.32 -32.29
C CYS A 535 8.43 19.35 -31.19
N THR A 536 8.43 20.44 -30.44
CA THR A 536 9.29 20.65 -29.26
C THR A 536 8.61 20.19 -27.98
N PHE A 537 9.37 20.08 -26.89
CA PHE A 537 8.80 19.77 -25.56
C PHE A 537 7.79 20.84 -25.10
N GLU A 538 8.05 22.12 -25.35
CA GLU A 538 7.13 23.21 -24.99
C GLU A 538 5.80 23.12 -25.76
N GLU A 539 5.82 22.65 -27.01
CA GLU A 539 4.61 22.40 -27.79
C GLU A 539 3.79 21.22 -27.27
N LEU A 540 4.28 20.42 -26.31
CA LEU A 540 3.48 19.38 -25.66
C LEU A 540 2.43 19.95 -24.70
N LYS A 541 2.69 21.11 -24.09
CA LYS A 541 1.77 21.79 -23.18
C LYS A 541 0.39 21.99 -23.81
N SER A 542 -0.65 21.93 -22.98
CA SER A 542 -2.03 22.12 -23.43
C SER A 542 -2.25 23.57 -23.87
N GLU A 543 -3.01 23.75 -24.95
CA GLU A 543 -3.41 25.07 -25.44
C GLU A 543 -4.51 25.71 -24.55
N LYS A 544 -5.13 24.90 -23.69
CA LYS A 544 -6.24 25.31 -22.82
C LYS A 544 -5.79 25.68 -21.43
N ILE A 545 -4.82 24.95 -20.87
CA ILE A 545 -4.31 25.15 -19.52
C ILE A 545 -2.83 24.81 -19.44
N PHE A 546 -2.04 25.68 -18.84
CA PHE A 546 -0.61 25.44 -18.64
C PHE A 546 -0.07 26.27 -17.47
N THR A 547 1.07 25.86 -16.93
CA THR A 547 1.83 26.64 -15.94
C THR A 547 2.93 27.46 -16.62
N ASN A 548 3.25 28.63 -16.06
CA ASN A 548 4.39 29.43 -16.54
C ASN A 548 5.74 28.76 -16.15
N ASP A 549 5.81 28.23 -14.94
CA ASP A 549 7.01 27.65 -14.36
C ASP A 549 6.85 26.14 -14.16
N VAL A 550 7.99 25.44 -14.17
CA VAL A 550 8.05 24.02 -13.79
C VAL A 550 8.07 23.89 -12.26
N ASN A 551 7.37 22.89 -11.73
CA ASN A 551 7.35 22.60 -10.30
C ASN A 551 7.35 21.10 -10.05
N THR A 552 8.40 20.57 -9.42
CA THR A 552 8.52 19.13 -9.13
C THR A 552 7.65 18.64 -7.97
N GLN A 553 7.05 19.56 -7.20
CA GLN A 553 6.28 19.29 -5.98
C GLN A 553 4.79 19.55 -6.13
N VAL A 554 4.33 20.07 -7.28
CA VAL A 554 2.90 20.24 -7.57
C VAL A 554 2.55 19.43 -8.80
N ARG A 555 1.50 18.60 -8.67
CA ARG A 555 0.91 17.81 -9.75
C ARG A 555 -0.52 18.26 -9.95
N SER A 556 -0.99 18.24 -11.19
CA SER A 556 -2.37 18.58 -11.50
C SER A 556 -2.93 17.79 -12.66
N THR A 557 -4.26 17.65 -12.67
CA THR A 557 -5.03 17.08 -13.77
C THR A 557 -6.17 18.02 -14.11
N PHE A 558 -6.43 18.18 -15.42
CA PHE A 558 -7.53 18.98 -15.93
C PHE A 558 -8.60 18.08 -16.53
N ARG A 559 -9.83 18.21 -16.04
CA ARG A 559 -10.89 17.22 -16.27
C ARG A 559 -12.18 17.89 -16.68
N SER A 560 -13.02 17.13 -17.39
CA SER A 560 -14.36 17.53 -17.80
C SER A 560 -15.40 16.51 -17.35
N SER A 561 -16.54 16.99 -16.85
CA SER A 561 -17.69 16.15 -16.48
C SER A 561 -19.01 16.87 -16.75
N SER A 562 -20.13 16.24 -16.39
CA SER A 562 -21.44 16.90 -16.40
C SER A 562 -21.56 18.05 -15.40
N TRP A 563 -20.67 18.14 -14.40
CA TRP A 563 -20.61 19.26 -13.45
C TRP A 563 -19.88 20.49 -14.01
N GLY A 564 -19.12 20.30 -15.09
CA GLY A 564 -18.28 21.32 -15.71
C GLY A 564 -16.83 20.86 -15.79
N GLU A 565 -15.99 21.77 -16.25
CA GLU A 565 -14.55 21.57 -16.31
C GLU A 565 -13.88 22.08 -15.04
N PHE A 566 -12.85 21.36 -14.60
CA PHE A 566 -12.14 21.70 -13.38
C PHE A 566 -10.68 21.28 -13.43
N LEU A 567 -9.85 22.02 -12.68
CA LEU A 567 -8.49 21.67 -12.34
C LEU A 567 -8.46 21.08 -10.94
N TYR A 568 -7.82 19.93 -10.78
CA TYR A 568 -7.44 19.38 -9.47
C TYR A 568 -5.92 19.42 -9.37
N ALA A 569 -5.38 20.06 -8.32
CA ALA A 569 -3.95 20.21 -8.11
C ALA A 569 -3.57 19.91 -6.66
N VAL A 570 -2.43 19.24 -6.46
CA VAL A 570 -1.93 18.78 -5.15
C VAL A 570 -0.46 19.15 -4.98
N ASN A 571 -0.10 19.63 -3.78
CA ASN A 571 1.28 19.76 -3.34
C ASN A 571 1.73 18.45 -2.68
N ILE A 572 2.62 17.71 -3.33
CA ILE A 572 3.13 16.41 -2.86
C ILE A 572 4.30 16.54 -1.86
N SER A 573 4.73 17.77 -1.54
CA SER A 573 5.76 18.01 -0.54
C SER A 573 5.27 17.76 0.88
N GLU A 574 6.09 17.12 1.69
CA GLU A 574 5.85 16.93 3.15
C GLU A 574 5.98 18.22 3.92
N ASN A 575 6.92 19.08 3.51
CA ASN A 575 7.49 20.11 4.38
C ASN A 575 7.55 21.49 3.73
N ALA A 576 7.35 21.59 2.41
CA ALA A 576 7.50 22.84 1.69
C ALA A 576 6.16 23.38 1.17
N GLU A 577 5.92 24.66 1.43
CA GLU A 577 4.91 25.43 0.72
C GLU A 577 5.29 25.57 -0.75
N GLN A 578 4.29 25.57 -1.63
CA GLN A 578 4.48 25.73 -3.07
C GLN A 578 3.61 26.86 -3.61
N THR A 579 4.09 27.54 -4.65
CA THR A 579 3.30 28.52 -5.38
C THR A 579 3.35 28.19 -6.86
N VAL A 580 2.19 28.06 -7.49
CA VAL A 580 2.07 27.78 -8.92
C VAL A 580 1.07 28.73 -9.55
N THR A 581 1.44 29.25 -10.73
CA THR A 581 0.59 30.12 -11.52
C THR A 581 0.09 29.39 -12.76
N TYR A 582 -1.23 29.24 -12.87
CA TYR A 582 -1.92 28.62 -13.99
C TYR A 582 -2.48 29.69 -14.93
N LYS A 583 -2.32 29.48 -16.23
CA LYS A 583 -3.03 30.20 -17.28
C LYS A 583 -4.10 29.28 -17.85
N ILE A 584 -5.34 29.72 -17.81
CA ILE A 584 -6.50 28.90 -18.16
C ILE A 584 -7.38 29.67 -19.15
N LYS A 585 -7.72 29.06 -20.28
CA LYS A 585 -8.65 29.62 -21.25
C LYS A 585 -10.09 29.48 -20.75
N ALA A 586 -10.55 30.47 -19.99
CA ALA A 586 -11.88 30.54 -19.37
C ALA A 586 -12.27 32.00 -19.09
N GLY A 587 -13.55 32.28 -18.85
CA GLY A 587 -14.07 33.59 -18.43
C GLY A 587 -13.93 33.85 -16.93
N GLY A 588 -13.86 32.78 -16.12
CA GLY A 588 -13.71 32.84 -14.67
C GLY A 588 -13.53 31.47 -14.02
N ALA A 589 -13.25 31.46 -12.72
CA ALA A 589 -13.11 30.25 -11.93
C ALA A 589 -13.56 30.48 -10.48
N ILE A 590 -13.91 29.39 -9.79
CA ILE A 590 -14.25 29.36 -8.37
C ILE A 590 -13.50 28.23 -7.66
N LEU A 591 -13.17 28.43 -6.39
CA LEU A 591 -12.64 27.36 -5.53
C LEU A 591 -13.78 26.49 -5.03
N TYR A 592 -13.58 25.18 -5.09
CA TYR A 592 -14.50 24.20 -4.52
C TYR A 592 -13.83 23.46 -3.36
N ASP A 593 -14.35 23.69 -2.15
CA ASP A 593 -14.00 22.91 -0.97
C ASP A 593 -14.84 21.63 -0.98
N ILE A 594 -14.18 20.49 -1.23
CA ILE A 594 -14.85 19.19 -1.31
C ILE A 594 -15.24 18.62 0.05
N GLU A 595 -14.54 19.00 1.11
CA GLU A 595 -14.82 18.54 2.47
C GLU A 595 -16.14 19.16 2.95
N ASN A 596 -16.26 20.49 2.79
CA ASN A 596 -17.42 21.26 3.23
C ASN A 596 -18.48 21.50 2.13
N GLU A 597 -18.23 21.02 0.91
CA GLU A 597 -19.08 21.21 -0.28
C GLU A 597 -19.44 22.69 -0.53
N LYS A 598 -18.42 23.56 -0.42
CA LYS A 598 -18.58 25.01 -0.48
C LYS A 598 -17.82 25.62 -1.65
N GLU A 599 -18.54 26.36 -2.47
CA GLU A 599 -17.95 27.24 -3.48
C GLU A 599 -17.52 28.56 -2.84
N SER A 600 -16.30 29.02 -3.17
CA SER A 600 -15.76 30.30 -2.72
C SER A 600 -15.10 31.06 -3.88
N PRO A 601 -15.22 32.40 -3.93
CA PRO A 601 -14.54 33.20 -4.93
C PRO A 601 -13.02 33.09 -4.80
N VAL A 602 -12.32 33.16 -5.93
CA VAL A 602 -10.86 33.14 -6.00
C VAL A 602 -10.35 34.37 -6.74
N TYR A 603 -9.18 34.87 -6.36
CA TYR A 603 -8.53 35.94 -7.09
C TYR A 603 -7.95 35.39 -8.39
N TYR A 604 -8.22 36.08 -9.50
CA TYR A 604 -7.57 35.84 -10.78
C TYR A 604 -7.54 37.13 -11.60
N SER A 605 -6.54 37.28 -12.47
CA SER A 605 -6.51 38.38 -13.44
C SER A 605 -7.09 37.95 -14.78
N LYS A 606 -7.89 38.81 -15.42
CA LYS A 606 -8.42 38.60 -16.77
C LYS A 606 -7.45 39.16 -17.81
N GLY A 607 -6.92 38.31 -18.68
CA GLY A 607 -6.24 38.68 -19.92
C GLY A 607 -7.19 38.70 -21.12
N ASN A 608 -6.66 38.76 -22.34
CA ASN A 608 -7.49 38.76 -23.56
C ASN A 608 -8.19 37.40 -23.78
N ASP A 609 -7.46 36.30 -23.63
CA ASP A 609 -7.96 34.93 -23.90
C ASP A 609 -7.83 33.97 -22.69
N PHE A 610 -7.17 34.40 -21.63
CA PHE A 610 -6.85 33.56 -20.47
C PHE A 610 -7.13 34.30 -19.17
N ILE A 611 -7.55 33.57 -18.15
CA ILE A 611 -7.40 33.98 -16.76
C ILE A 611 -6.06 33.46 -16.21
N GLU A 612 -5.45 34.23 -15.32
CA GLU A 612 -4.23 33.84 -14.61
C GLU A 612 -4.50 33.72 -13.11
N ILE A 613 -4.24 32.55 -12.54
CA ILE A 613 -4.53 32.19 -11.15
C ILE A 613 -3.24 31.73 -10.47
N THR A 614 -2.85 32.40 -9.39
CA THR A 614 -1.73 31.98 -8.55
C THR A 614 -2.26 31.30 -7.29
N LEU A 615 -1.95 30.02 -7.13
CA LEU A 615 -2.31 29.21 -5.96
C LEU A 615 -1.10 29.06 -5.04
N LYS A 616 -1.30 29.32 -3.75
CA LYS A 616 -0.34 29.04 -2.67
C LYS A 616 -0.80 27.81 -1.91
N PHE A 617 0.04 26.78 -1.87
CA PHE A 617 -0.22 25.49 -1.26
C PHE A 617 0.60 25.35 0.02
N ALA A 618 -0.05 25.00 1.13
CA ALA A 618 0.62 24.41 2.28
C ALA A 618 1.16 23.00 1.92
N PRO A 619 2.10 22.43 2.69
CA PRO A 619 2.54 21.06 2.49
C PRO A 619 1.36 20.07 2.54
N GLY A 620 1.24 19.20 1.54
CA GLY A 620 0.12 18.24 1.44
C GLY A 620 -1.25 18.84 1.09
N GLN A 621 -1.34 20.15 0.80
CA GLN A 621 -2.60 20.80 0.45
C GLN A 621 -2.99 20.52 -1.01
N SER A 622 -4.29 20.50 -1.29
CA SER A 622 -4.85 20.44 -2.63
C SER A 622 -5.91 21.50 -2.88
N TYR A 623 -6.16 21.80 -4.16
CA TYR A 623 -7.22 22.69 -4.62
C TYR A 623 -8.02 22.05 -5.74
N ILE A 624 -9.33 22.33 -5.76
CA ILE A 624 -10.22 22.09 -6.90
C ILE A 624 -10.70 23.45 -7.38
N LEU A 625 -10.37 23.79 -8.64
CA LEU A 625 -10.83 25.00 -9.31
C LEU A 625 -11.83 24.61 -10.40
N LYS A 626 -13.10 24.98 -10.22
CA LYS A 626 -14.14 24.80 -11.22
C LYS A 626 -14.17 26.02 -12.13
N LEU A 627 -14.22 25.80 -13.44
CA LEU A 627 -14.37 26.88 -14.41
C LEU A 627 -15.82 27.36 -14.45
N ASP A 628 -15.99 28.68 -14.36
CA ASP A 628 -17.28 29.35 -14.40
C ASP A 628 -17.11 30.73 -15.04
N ASP A 629 -17.54 30.84 -16.30
CA ASP A 629 -17.41 32.08 -17.09
C ASP A 629 -18.21 33.26 -16.50
N SER A 630 -19.16 32.98 -15.61
CA SER A 630 -19.97 34.00 -14.93
C SER A 630 -19.39 34.44 -13.58
N ALA A 631 -18.38 33.72 -13.06
CA ALA A 631 -17.77 34.06 -11.79
C ALA A 631 -17.02 35.40 -11.89
N GLU A 632 -17.19 36.27 -10.89
CA GLU A 632 -16.39 37.49 -10.77
C GLU A 632 -15.16 37.24 -9.89
N PRO A 633 -13.99 37.81 -10.23
CA PRO A 633 -12.78 37.62 -9.45
C PRO A 633 -12.92 38.26 -8.08
N LEU A 634 -12.35 37.62 -7.06
CA LEU A 634 -12.14 38.27 -5.77
C LEU A 634 -11.29 39.54 -5.99
N SER A 635 -11.53 40.62 -5.25
CA SER A 635 -10.61 41.75 -5.24
C SER A 635 -9.21 41.28 -4.83
N LYS A 636 -8.16 41.84 -5.46
CA LYS A 636 -6.78 41.59 -5.04
C LYS A 636 -6.66 42.00 -3.57
N GLN A 637 -6.55 41.02 -2.67
CA GLN A 637 -6.25 41.32 -1.28
C GLN A 637 -4.80 41.83 -1.24
N GLU A 638 -4.60 43.04 -0.74
CA GLU A 638 -3.29 43.43 -0.23
C GLU A 638 -2.92 42.43 0.87
N ASP A 639 -1.64 42.10 1.00
CA ASP A 639 -1.11 41.22 2.05
C ASP A 639 -1.26 41.94 3.41
N THR A 640 -2.50 42.08 3.89
CA THR A 640 -2.79 42.61 5.21
C THR A 640 -2.23 41.60 6.18
N GLN A 641 -1.30 42.03 7.05
CA GLN A 641 -0.82 41.23 8.15
C GLN A 641 -2.03 40.61 8.87
N LYS A 642 -2.21 39.30 8.72
CA LYS A 642 -3.15 38.56 9.55
C LYS A 642 -2.63 38.67 10.98
N GLU A 643 -3.53 39.05 11.88
CA GLU A 643 -3.21 39.13 13.29
C GLU A 643 -3.00 37.70 13.80
N GLU A 644 -1.75 37.36 14.14
CA GLU A 644 -1.40 36.06 14.71
C GLU A 644 -1.28 36.19 16.24
N ILE A 645 -2.09 35.41 16.97
CA ILE A 645 -1.98 35.29 18.42
C ILE A 645 -1.44 33.89 18.75
N ARG A 646 -0.26 33.84 19.38
CA ARG A 646 0.31 32.58 19.88
C ARG A 646 -0.22 32.30 21.28
N LEU A 647 -0.80 31.12 21.47
CA LEU A 647 -1.26 30.65 22.78
C LEU A 647 -0.15 29.87 23.49
N SER A 648 -0.20 29.80 24.82
CA SER A 648 0.72 28.95 25.59
C SER A 648 0.46 27.47 25.28
N THR A 649 1.51 26.65 25.31
CA THR A 649 1.43 25.20 25.25
C THR A 649 1.29 24.56 26.64
N ASP A 650 1.41 25.35 27.71
CA ASP A 650 1.05 24.88 29.06
C ASP A 650 -0.44 24.55 29.11
N CYS A 651 -0.73 23.36 29.61
CA CYS A 651 -2.08 22.82 29.62
C CYS A 651 -2.32 21.97 30.86
N LYS A 652 -3.61 21.74 31.14
CA LYS A 652 -4.06 20.87 32.21
C LYS A 652 -4.67 19.60 31.64
N VAL A 653 -4.24 18.45 32.12
CA VAL A 653 -4.86 17.16 31.82
C VAL A 653 -6.20 17.07 32.53
N LEU A 654 -7.26 16.85 31.75
CA LEU A 654 -8.61 16.65 32.27
C LEU A 654 -8.91 15.16 32.45
N ASP A 655 -8.61 14.37 31.42
CA ASP A 655 -8.76 12.92 31.39
C ASP A 655 -7.88 12.34 30.26
N PHE A 656 -7.69 11.02 30.28
CA PHE A 656 -6.98 10.30 29.23
C PHE A 656 -7.42 8.82 29.19
N THR A 657 -7.28 8.20 28.02
CA THR A 657 -7.34 6.73 27.89
C THR A 657 -6.27 6.11 28.79
N GLU A 658 -6.53 4.97 29.45
CA GLU A 658 -5.56 4.34 30.33
C GLU A 658 -4.15 4.27 29.71
N ASN A 659 -3.14 4.74 30.46
CA ASN A 659 -1.76 4.73 30.00
C ASN A 659 -1.19 3.31 30.04
N SER A 660 -0.05 3.10 29.40
CA SER A 660 0.54 1.78 29.20
C SER A 660 1.98 1.71 29.71
N LEU A 661 2.41 0.52 30.10
CA LEU A 661 3.82 0.12 30.18
C LEU A 661 3.95 -1.25 29.51
N VAL A 662 4.67 -1.30 28.38
CA VAL A 662 4.86 -2.52 27.59
C VAL A 662 6.10 -3.24 28.11
N LEU A 663 5.99 -4.54 28.35
CA LEU A 663 7.07 -5.40 28.80
C LEU A 663 7.33 -6.45 27.71
N ASP A 664 8.36 -6.24 26.89
CA ASP A 664 8.75 -7.11 25.77
C ASP A 664 10.07 -7.85 26.01
N LYS A 665 10.58 -7.83 27.24
CA LYS A 665 11.74 -8.59 27.69
C LYS A 665 11.41 -9.46 28.90
N ALA A 666 11.79 -10.74 28.83
CA ALA A 666 11.54 -11.74 29.85
C ALA A 666 12.77 -12.64 30.10
N SER A 667 12.80 -13.30 31.25
CA SER A 667 13.62 -14.49 31.47
C SER A 667 12.76 -15.74 31.24
N TYR A 668 13.32 -16.81 30.67
CA TYR A 668 12.61 -18.08 30.51
C TYR A 668 13.18 -19.19 31.41
N SER A 669 12.35 -20.17 31.75
CA SER A 669 12.71 -21.38 32.50
C SER A 669 11.89 -22.58 32.02
N PHE A 670 12.44 -23.79 32.12
CA PHE A 670 11.71 -25.04 31.83
C PHE A 670 11.28 -25.79 33.09
N ASP A 671 11.71 -25.35 34.28
CA ASP A 671 11.46 -26.01 35.56
C ASP A 671 10.95 -25.07 36.67
N ASN A 672 10.75 -23.80 36.33
CA ASN A 672 10.36 -22.71 37.23
C ASN A 672 11.35 -22.48 38.41
N LYS A 673 12.61 -22.88 38.25
CA LYS A 673 13.65 -22.69 39.27
C LYS A 673 14.84 -21.95 38.70
N GLU A 674 15.41 -22.46 37.61
CA GLU A 674 16.54 -21.85 36.94
C GLU A 674 16.04 -21.00 35.78
N TYR A 675 16.21 -19.69 35.90
CA TYR A 675 15.82 -18.72 34.90
C TYR A 675 17.04 -18.26 34.11
N SER A 676 16.85 -18.07 32.80
CA SER A 676 17.81 -17.40 31.94
C SER A 676 18.05 -15.96 32.41
N GLN A 677 19.09 -15.31 31.86
CA GLN A 677 19.11 -13.84 31.84
C GLN A 677 17.90 -13.30 31.06
N ARG A 678 17.61 -12.01 31.25
CA ARG A 678 16.49 -11.35 30.58
C ARG A 678 16.86 -11.12 29.10
N TYR A 679 16.01 -11.60 28.21
CA TYR A 679 16.14 -11.46 26.76
C TYR A 679 14.89 -10.80 26.17
N SER A 680 15.01 -10.30 24.94
CA SER A 680 13.84 -9.94 24.13
C SER A 680 12.91 -11.14 23.95
N ILE A 681 11.61 -10.90 24.05
CA ILE A 681 10.59 -11.93 23.85
C ILE A 681 10.63 -12.52 22.44
N TYR A 682 10.99 -11.71 21.43
CA TYR A 682 11.16 -12.16 20.04
C TYR A 682 12.33 -13.14 19.91
N GLY A 683 13.43 -12.89 20.62
CA GLY A 683 14.58 -13.81 20.68
C GLY A 683 14.25 -15.12 21.39
N ILE A 684 13.42 -15.07 22.45
CA ILE A 684 12.91 -16.27 23.13
C ILE A 684 11.97 -17.06 22.20
N ALA A 685 11.07 -16.38 21.48
CA ALA A 685 10.15 -17.01 20.55
C ALA A 685 10.90 -17.75 19.41
N ASP A 686 11.88 -17.10 18.79
CA ASP A 686 12.75 -17.71 17.78
C ASP A 686 13.54 -18.91 18.35
N TYR A 687 14.10 -18.76 19.56
CA TYR A 687 14.82 -19.85 20.23
C TYR A 687 13.94 -21.08 20.45
N LEU A 688 12.73 -20.88 20.99
CA LEU A 688 11.78 -21.97 21.24
C LEU A 688 11.33 -22.63 19.93
N LEU A 689 11.11 -21.85 18.87
CA LEU A 689 10.76 -22.36 17.55
C LEU A 689 11.88 -23.26 16.98
N LYS A 690 13.13 -22.82 17.07
CA LYS A 690 14.31 -23.59 16.61
C LYS A 690 14.58 -24.86 17.44
N GLN A 691 14.08 -24.95 18.67
CA GLN A 691 14.19 -26.19 19.46
C GLN A 691 13.31 -27.33 18.93
N ARG A 692 12.28 -27.04 18.12
CA ARG A 692 11.32 -28.02 17.58
C ARG A 692 10.74 -28.95 18.65
N LYS A 693 10.43 -28.42 19.83
CA LYS A 693 10.01 -29.23 20.99
C LYS A 693 8.79 -28.63 21.68
N ASN A 694 7.76 -29.46 21.83
CA ASN A 694 6.63 -29.13 22.70
C ASN A 694 7.07 -29.22 24.16
N THR A 695 6.90 -28.15 24.92
CA THR A 695 7.36 -28.07 26.30
C THR A 695 6.61 -26.98 27.05
N THR A 696 6.45 -27.17 28.37
CA THR A 696 6.05 -26.08 29.26
C THR A 696 7.22 -25.11 29.42
N VAL A 697 6.95 -23.81 29.36
CA VAL A 697 7.90 -22.72 29.54
C VAL A 697 7.35 -21.74 30.56
N PHE A 698 8.19 -21.28 31.47
CA PHE A 698 7.88 -20.20 32.41
C PHE A 698 8.53 -18.92 31.93
N LEU A 699 7.74 -17.88 31.64
CA LEU A 699 8.21 -16.57 31.23
C LEU A 699 8.06 -15.61 32.40
N LYS A 700 9.18 -15.03 32.86
CA LYS A 700 9.22 -14.05 33.95
C LYS A 700 9.55 -12.66 33.45
N TYR A 701 8.64 -11.74 33.68
CA TYR A 701 8.76 -10.31 33.41
C TYR A 701 8.97 -9.56 34.73
N SER A 702 9.63 -8.40 34.64
CA SER A 702 9.90 -7.54 35.78
C SER A 702 9.52 -6.09 35.45
N PHE A 703 8.99 -5.36 36.43
CA PHE A 703 8.71 -3.93 36.30
C PHE A 703 8.85 -3.22 37.64
N SER A 704 9.00 -1.90 37.62
CA SER A 704 9.17 -1.08 38.82
C SER A 704 7.98 -0.17 39.08
N ILE A 705 7.67 0.06 40.36
CA ILE A 705 6.66 1.01 40.82
C ILE A 705 7.34 1.97 41.80
N ASP A 706 7.38 3.26 41.47
CA ASP A 706 7.81 4.30 42.40
C ASP A 706 6.67 4.65 43.37
N ASN A 707 5.45 4.85 42.84
CA ASN A 707 4.24 5.13 43.61
C ASN A 707 3.11 4.21 43.12
N ILE A 708 2.40 3.55 44.05
CA ILE A 708 1.29 2.64 43.71
C ILE A 708 0.14 3.45 43.10
N PRO A 709 -0.30 3.13 41.86
CA PRO A 709 -1.34 3.89 41.17
C PRO A 709 -2.73 3.59 41.70
N GLN A 710 -3.73 4.35 41.25
CA GLN A 710 -5.14 4.10 41.62
C GLN A 710 -5.72 2.84 40.96
N SER A 711 -5.18 2.46 39.81
CA SER A 711 -5.56 1.27 39.07
C SER A 711 -4.34 0.68 38.38
N LEU A 712 -4.26 -0.65 38.36
CA LEU A 712 -3.20 -1.38 37.67
C LEU A 712 -3.70 -2.72 37.17
N TYR A 713 -3.75 -2.86 35.86
CA TYR A 713 -4.20 -4.06 35.17
C TYR A 713 -3.07 -4.65 34.35
N LEU A 714 -2.98 -5.98 34.35
CA LEU A 714 -2.16 -6.74 33.42
C LEU A 714 -3.05 -7.20 32.26
N GLU A 715 -2.68 -6.83 31.04
CA GLU A 715 -3.24 -7.33 29.79
C GLU A 715 -2.28 -8.34 29.16
N THR A 716 -2.76 -9.57 28.93
CA THR A 716 -2.04 -10.66 28.24
C THR A 716 -2.90 -11.24 27.13
N GLU A 717 -2.30 -11.87 26.13
CA GLU A 717 -3.09 -12.57 25.11
C GLU A 717 -3.50 -13.97 25.55
N LYS A 718 -4.53 -14.51 24.89
CA LYS A 718 -4.92 -15.92 25.02
C LYS A 718 -3.88 -16.84 24.35
N THR A 719 -2.79 -17.12 25.07
CA THR A 719 -1.64 -17.92 24.62
C THR A 719 -1.39 -19.11 25.54
N ASN A 720 -2.27 -20.12 25.54
CA ASN A 720 -2.10 -21.37 26.31
C ASN A 720 -1.53 -21.16 27.75
N ILE A 721 -1.96 -20.07 28.41
CA ILE A 721 -1.48 -19.70 29.74
C ILE A 721 -2.19 -20.59 30.75
N ASN A 722 -1.42 -21.45 31.41
CA ASN A 722 -1.93 -22.38 32.41
C ASN A 722 -2.02 -21.73 33.78
N ASN A 723 -1.00 -20.95 34.15
CA ASN A 723 -0.88 -20.34 35.47
C ASN A 723 -0.19 -18.98 35.38
N LEU A 724 -0.56 -18.08 36.31
CA LEU A 724 -0.06 -16.71 36.40
C LEU A 724 0.27 -16.39 37.87
N TRP A 725 1.44 -15.80 38.11
CA TRP A 725 1.86 -15.33 39.42
C TRP A 725 2.30 -13.87 39.38
N ILE A 726 1.94 -13.13 40.42
CA ILE A 726 2.45 -11.78 40.70
C ILE A 726 3.20 -11.85 42.02
N ASN A 727 4.48 -11.48 42.05
CA ASN A 727 5.32 -11.53 43.27
C ASN A 727 5.25 -12.87 44.02
N LYS A 728 5.22 -13.99 43.28
CA LYS A 728 5.06 -15.39 43.76
C LYS A 728 3.66 -15.75 44.26
N GLU A 729 2.73 -14.81 44.36
CA GLU A 729 1.33 -15.11 44.64
C GLU A 729 0.63 -15.55 43.36
N LYS A 730 0.05 -16.75 43.39
CA LYS A 730 -0.68 -17.31 42.26
C LYS A 730 -2.04 -16.64 42.16
N ILE A 731 -2.36 -16.06 41.01
CA ILE A 731 -3.65 -15.41 40.78
C ILE A 731 -4.52 -16.23 39.83
N ALA A 732 -5.83 -16.14 40.00
CA ALA A 732 -6.77 -16.82 39.13
C ALA A 732 -6.78 -16.12 37.75
N ILE A 733 -6.72 -16.91 36.68
CA ILE A 733 -6.87 -16.37 35.33
C ILE A 733 -8.35 -16.03 35.13
N THR A 734 -8.68 -14.76 35.26
CA THR A 734 -10.02 -14.23 35.02
C THR A 734 -10.18 -13.82 33.56
N HIS A 735 -11.18 -14.37 32.89
CA HIS A 735 -11.55 -13.97 31.53
C HIS A 735 -12.52 -12.78 31.59
N GLN A 736 -12.01 -11.58 31.87
CA GLN A 736 -12.79 -10.37 31.61
C GLN A 736 -12.55 -9.94 30.16
N LEU A 737 -13.62 -10.02 29.36
CA LEU A 737 -13.62 -9.64 27.95
C LEU A 737 -13.65 -8.12 27.84
N LYS A 738 -12.79 -7.55 27.00
CA LYS A 738 -12.87 -6.14 26.59
C LYS A 738 -13.76 -6.04 25.34
N ASP A 739 -14.30 -4.85 25.08
CA ASP A 739 -15.25 -4.50 24.01
C ASP A 739 -14.74 -4.64 22.56
N ASP A 740 -13.60 -5.33 22.34
CA ASP A 740 -12.97 -5.54 21.03
C ASP A 740 -13.25 -6.92 20.42
N GLY A 741 -14.03 -7.75 21.09
CA GLY A 741 -14.59 -8.93 20.46
C GLY A 741 -13.65 -10.11 20.24
N GLU A 742 -12.41 -10.15 20.78
CA GLU A 742 -11.63 -11.41 20.98
C GLU A 742 -10.22 -11.25 21.63
N ARG A 743 -9.95 -12.05 22.69
CA ARG A 743 -8.65 -12.70 23.05
C ARG A 743 -7.58 -11.99 23.91
N VAL A 744 -7.80 -10.81 24.47
CA VAL A 744 -6.96 -10.27 25.56
C VAL A 744 -7.56 -10.60 26.92
N PHE A 745 -6.77 -11.18 27.83
CA PHE A 745 -7.11 -11.37 29.23
C PHE A 745 -6.65 -10.18 30.05
N ARG A 746 -7.55 -9.67 30.89
CA ARG A 746 -7.28 -8.57 31.79
C ARG A 746 -7.37 -9.03 33.24
N HIS A 747 -6.34 -8.70 34.01
CA HIS A 747 -6.19 -9.07 35.41
C HIS A 747 -5.98 -7.81 36.24
N ASP A 748 -6.80 -7.60 37.27
CA ASP A 748 -6.51 -6.59 38.30
C ASP A 748 -5.36 -7.10 39.17
N ILE A 749 -4.19 -6.48 39.02
CA ILE A 749 -2.97 -6.90 39.74
C ILE A 749 -2.62 -5.95 40.88
N LEU A 750 -3.36 -4.85 41.05
CA LEU A 750 -3.10 -3.84 42.08
C LEU A 750 -2.96 -4.43 43.50
N PRO A 751 -3.75 -5.43 43.93
CA PRO A 751 -3.62 -6.01 45.27
C PRO A 751 -2.33 -6.82 45.50
N TYR A 752 -1.62 -7.20 44.44
CA TYR A 752 -0.51 -8.16 44.47
C TYR A 752 0.86 -7.51 44.24
N VAL A 753 0.89 -6.19 44.03
CA VAL A 753 2.11 -5.42 43.78
C VAL A 753 2.53 -4.61 45.00
N SER A 754 3.78 -4.17 45.02
CA SER A 754 4.34 -3.25 46.03
C SER A 754 5.23 -2.20 45.37
N GLU A 755 5.56 -1.13 46.09
CA GLU A 755 6.62 -0.21 45.66
C GLU A 755 7.95 -0.97 45.45
N GLY A 756 8.76 -0.50 44.49
CA GLY A 756 9.98 -1.16 44.04
C GLY A 756 9.75 -2.15 42.90
N THR A 757 10.61 -3.16 42.82
CA THR A 757 10.59 -4.17 41.75
C THR A 757 9.52 -5.23 42.00
N ASN A 758 8.73 -5.50 40.97
CA ASN A 758 7.67 -6.51 40.94
C ASN A 758 7.95 -7.53 39.84
N GLU A 759 7.51 -8.76 40.04
CA GLU A 759 7.66 -9.86 39.07
C GLU A 759 6.30 -10.41 38.61
N ILE A 760 6.20 -10.71 37.32
CA ILE A 760 5.07 -11.41 36.70
C ILE A 760 5.61 -12.70 36.10
N THR A 761 5.06 -13.86 36.45
CA THR A 761 5.46 -15.15 35.87
C THR A 761 4.27 -15.80 35.18
N LEU A 762 4.44 -16.17 33.92
CA LEU A 762 3.47 -16.93 33.11
C LEU A 762 3.98 -18.36 32.92
N GLU A 763 3.14 -19.36 33.15
CA GLU A 763 3.37 -20.73 32.68
C GLU A 763 2.59 -20.94 31.38
N ILE A 764 3.30 -21.22 30.30
CA ILE A 764 2.73 -21.47 28.98
C ILE A 764 3.10 -22.87 28.48
N ASP A 765 2.17 -23.52 27.78
CA ASP A 765 2.48 -24.71 26.98
C ASP A 765 2.87 -24.29 25.57
N TYR A 766 4.17 -24.36 25.28
CA TYR A 766 4.71 -24.07 23.96
C TYR A 766 4.60 -25.29 23.05
N SER A 767 4.01 -25.09 21.88
CA SER A 767 3.92 -26.10 20.83
C SER A 767 3.76 -25.44 19.47
N GLN A 768 4.12 -26.16 18.41
CA GLN A 768 3.80 -25.84 17.02
C GLN A 768 3.44 -27.10 16.26
N ALA A 769 2.55 -26.99 15.29
CA ALA A 769 2.21 -28.06 14.35
C ALA A 769 3.38 -28.35 13.41
N GLU A 770 3.51 -29.62 12.99
CA GLU A 770 4.61 -30.06 12.12
C GLU A 770 4.69 -29.28 10.79
N LYS A 771 3.54 -28.83 10.28
CA LYS A 771 3.48 -27.99 9.07
C LYS A 771 4.29 -26.70 9.19
N VAL A 772 4.38 -26.11 10.39
CA VAL A 772 5.16 -24.90 10.65
C VAL A 772 6.64 -25.21 10.48
N TYR A 773 7.11 -26.28 11.12
CA TYR A 773 8.51 -26.67 11.04
C TYR A 773 8.91 -27.11 9.62
N TYR A 774 8.06 -27.89 8.97
CA TYR A 774 8.28 -28.32 7.60
C TYR A 774 8.46 -27.13 6.66
N THR A 775 7.53 -26.17 6.71
CA THR A 775 7.56 -24.98 5.85
C THR A 775 8.79 -24.11 6.10
N LEU A 776 9.14 -23.89 7.37
CA LEU A 776 10.21 -22.94 7.72
C LEU A 776 11.62 -23.52 7.66
N PHE A 777 11.78 -24.85 7.85
CA PHE A 777 13.11 -25.46 8.03
C PHE A 777 13.40 -26.64 7.11
N ASP A 778 12.38 -27.37 6.63
CA ASP A 778 12.59 -28.61 5.88
C ASP A 778 12.26 -28.47 4.38
N MET A 779 11.49 -27.46 3.98
CA MET A 779 11.17 -27.15 2.59
C MET A 779 12.31 -26.33 1.95
N PRO A 780 13.04 -26.88 0.96
CA PRO A 780 14.30 -26.28 0.50
C PRO A 780 14.13 -25.05 -0.41
N ASP A 781 12.99 -24.93 -1.07
CA ASP A 781 12.70 -23.93 -2.10
C ASP A 781 11.39 -23.19 -1.79
N VAL A 782 11.08 -23.03 -0.50
CA VAL A 782 9.89 -22.33 0.01
C VAL A 782 9.91 -20.86 -0.40
N THR A 783 8.74 -20.38 -0.84
CA THR A 783 8.49 -18.99 -1.20
C THR A 783 7.38 -18.40 -0.33
N GLU A 784 7.09 -17.11 -0.54
CA GLU A 784 6.02 -16.37 0.11
C GLU A 784 4.66 -17.08 0.01
N SER A 785 4.36 -17.76 -1.11
CA SER A 785 3.11 -18.49 -1.34
C SER A 785 2.71 -19.39 -0.17
N VAL A 786 3.69 -20.10 0.40
CA VAL A 786 3.45 -21.06 1.49
C VAL A 786 3.64 -20.39 2.85
N ILE A 787 4.61 -19.47 2.98
CA ILE A 787 4.88 -18.76 4.24
C ILE A 787 3.66 -17.92 4.67
N ASN A 788 2.98 -17.29 3.71
CA ASN A 788 1.81 -16.45 3.95
C ASN A 788 0.58 -17.24 4.43
N CYS A 789 0.59 -18.57 4.30
CA CYS A 789 -0.45 -19.48 4.80
C CYS A 789 -0.24 -19.93 6.26
N LEU A 790 0.90 -19.58 6.88
CA LEU A 790 1.27 -20.13 8.18
C LEU A 790 0.37 -19.66 9.32
N THR A 791 0.23 -20.51 10.33
CA THR A 791 -0.45 -20.17 11.59
C THR A 791 0.33 -20.83 12.71
N TYR A 792 0.80 -20.03 13.65
CA TYR A 792 1.49 -20.50 14.86
C TYR A 792 0.47 -20.88 15.94
N ASP A 793 0.75 -21.95 16.68
CA ASP A 793 -0.13 -22.45 17.74
C ASP A 793 0.11 -21.75 19.08
N THR A 794 1.38 -21.57 19.48
CA THR A 794 1.77 -20.79 20.67
C THR A 794 2.82 -19.74 20.30
N GLU A 795 2.52 -18.47 20.58
CA GLU A 795 3.42 -17.33 20.34
C GLU A 795 3.77 -16.68 21.69
N PRO A 796 5.04 -16.69 22.14
CA PRO A 796 5.50 -15.85 23.25
C PRO A 796 5.41 -14.37 22.85
N GLU A 797 4.71 -13.56 23.65
CA GLU A 797 4.34 -12.19 23.28
C GLU A 797 4.70 -11.18 24.38
N PRO A 798 4.94 -9.90 24.03
CA PRO A 798 4.97 -8.81 24.99
C PRO A 798 3.68 -8.78 25.83
N ILE A 799 3.80 -8.40 27.10
CA ILE A 799 2.65 -8.15 27.99
C ILE A 799 2.53 -6.66 28.28
N CYS A 800 1.32 -6.18 28.60
CA CYS A 800 1.09 -4.76 28.86
C CYS A 800 0.51 -4.55 30.26
N LEU A 801 1.02 -3.54 30.96
CA LEU A 801 0.37 -2.97 32.13
C LEU A 801 -0.47 -1.76 31.70
N LYS A 802 -1.70 -1.63 32.20
CA LYS A 802 -2.63 -0.54 31.91
C LYS A 802 -3.17 0.08 33.19
N GLY A 803 -3.39 1.39 33.19
CA GLY A 803 -4.04 2.08 34.31
C GLY A 803 -3.92 3.59 34.26
N ASP A 804 -4.40 4.23 35.33
CA ASP A 804 -4.24 5.67 35.58
C ASP A 804 -2.89 5.91 36.26
N PHE A 805 -1.83 5.96 35.46
CA PHE A 805 -0.48 6.24 35.92
C PHE A 805 0.39 6.91 34.85
N ALA A 806 1.51 7.49 35.30
CA ALA A 806 2.61 7.92 34.45
C ALA A 806 3.76 6.89 34.49
N VAL A 807 4.62 6.93 33.48
CA VAL A 807 5.84 6.13 33.39
C VAL A 807 7.07 7.05 33.44
N THR A 808 7.94 6.86 34.43
CA THR A 808 9.24 7.53 34.48
C THR A 808 10.13 6.99 33.37
N SER A 809 10.84 7.89 32.69
CA SER A 809 11.75 7.53 31.61
C SER A 809 12.78 8.63 31.43
N VAL A 810 14.06 8.25 31.31
CA VAL A 810 15.13 9.17 30.91
C VAL A 810 15.31 9.04 29.41
N GLN A 811 14.81 10.04 28.67
CA GLN A 811 14.84 10.05 27.20
C GLN A 811 15.94 10.98 26.68
N GLN A 812 16.71 10.49 25.72
CA GLN A 812 17.64 11.29 24.91
C GLN A 812 17.01 11.56 23.54
N LYS A 813 16.90 12.83 23.15
CA LYS A 813 16.47 13.20 21.80
C LYS A 813 17.52 12.76 20.79
N LEU A 814 17.14 11.91 19.84
CA LEU A 814 17.99 11.52 18.71
C LEU A 814 17.83 12.48 17.54
N ASN A 815 16.59 12.82 17.20
CA ASN A 815 16.23 13.81 16.18
C ASN A 815 14.88 14.48 16.53
N GLU A 816 14.31 15.30 15.63
CA GLU A 816 13.03 16.00 15.90
C GLU A 816 11.84 15.08 16.16
N LEU A 817 11.86 13.86 15.61
CA LEU A 817 10.80 12.87 15.74
C LEU A 817 11.11 11.82 16.82
N VAL A 818 12.37 11.37 16.94
CA VAL A 818 12.74 10.16 17.69
C VAL A 818 13.48 10.47 18.99
N TYR A 819 13.08 9.76 20.04
CA TYR A 819 13.69 9.74 21.36
C TYR A 819 14.14 8.32 21.71
N ILE A 820 15.32 8.19 22.32
CA ILE A 820 15.88 6.93 22.79
C ILE A 820 15.79 6.88 24.32
N ALA A 821 15.36 5.74 24.87
CA ALA A 821 15.30 5.52 26.30
C ALA A 821 15.92 4.17 26.68
N GLU A 822 16.66 4.16 27.78
CA GLU A 822 17.10 2.92 28.42
C GLU A 822 15.92 2.19 29.09
N ASP A 823 16.06 0.88 29.31
CA ASP A 823 15.07 0.03 29.97
C ASP A 823 15.05 0.25 31.51
N ASN A 824 14.70 1.45 31.94
CA ASN A 824 14.67 1.87 33.35
C ASN A 824 13.33 2.50 33.78
N PHE A 825 12.23 2.00 33.20
CA PHE A 825 10.89 2.52 33.43
C PHE A 825 10.34 2.16 34.82
N ALA A 826 9.64 3.12 35.45
CA ALA A 826 8.85 2.87 36.65
C ALA A 826 7.48 3.56 36.61
N ILE A 827 6.48 2.92 37.18
CA ILE A 827 5.12 3.47 37.34
C ILE A 827 5.14 4.54 38.44
N THR A 828 4.55 5.70 38.16
CA THR A 828 4.49 6.85 39.09
C THR A 828 3.18 7.65 38.92
N ASP A 829 3.02 8.71 39.71
CA ASP A 829 1.85 9.58 39.68
C ASP A 829 1.75 10.41 38.39
N THR A 830 0.55 10.51 37.84
CA THR A 830 0.25 11.37 36.70
C THR A 830 0.31 12.85 37.08
N LYS A 831 0.99 13.66 36.26
CA LYS A 831 1.01 15.13 36.42
C LYS A 831 -0.27 15.74 35.85
N LYS A 832 -0.88 16.67 36.60
CA LYS A 832 -2.06 17.43 36.14
C LYS A 832 -1.71 18.56 35.18
N ASP A 833 -0.54 19.18 35.38
CA ASP A 833 -0.06 20.28 34.54
C ASP A 833 1.06 19.75 33.64
N LEU A 834 0.93 19.97 32.32
CA LEU A 834 1.85 19.50 31.28
C LEU A 834 2.17 20.62 30.28
N ASP A 835 3.29 20.49 29.57
CA ASP A 835 3.51 21.19 28.29
C ASP A 835 3.06 20.28 27.13
N CYS A 836 2.07 20.69 26.34
CA CYS A 836 1.55 19.85 25.27
C CYS A 836 2.54 19.60 24.11
N LYS A 837 3.72 20.25 24.07
CA LYS A 837 4.75 20.04 23.03
C LYS A 837 5.30 18.61 22.95
N SER A 838 5.47 17.96 24.10
CA SER A 838 6.11 16.65 24.22
C SER A 838 5.45 15.88 25.36
N ILE A 839 4.26 15.34 25.09
CA ILE A 839 3.47 14.58 26.07
C ILE A 839 4.19 13.27 26.41
N ASN A 840 4.80 12.62 25.41
CA ASN A 840 5.54 11.35 25.56
C ASN A 840 6.73 11.44 26.54
N THR A 841 7.31 12.63 26.77
CA THR A 841 8.42 12.82 27.71
C THR A 841 7.95 13.16 29.13
N GLN A 842 6.64 13.24 29.39
CA GLN A 842 6.07 13.68 30.66
C GLN A 842 5.16 12.63 31.33
N GLY A 843 5.50 11.35 31.15
CA GLY A 843 4.79 10.22 31.78
C GLY A 843 4.02 9.34 30.79
N PHE A 844 3.91 9.74 29.53
CA PHE A 844 3.09 9.08 28.52
C PHE A 844 3.95 8.43 27.42
N VAL A 845 5.09 7.84 27.79
CA VAL A 845 6.08 7.34 26.83
C VAL A 845 5.58 6.17 25.98
N PHE A 846 4.75 5.27 26.56
CA PHE A 846 4.11 4.15 25.86
C PHE A 846 2.63 4.43 25.48
N PHE A 847 2.21 5.68 25.54
CA PHE A 847 0.81 6.04 25.41
C PHE A 847 0.28 5.80 23.99
N ALA A 848 -0.89 5.17 23.91
CA ALA A 848 -1.70 5.08 22.70
C ALA A 848 -3.18 5.27 23.05
N GLY A 849 -3.79 6.37 22.61
CA GLY A 849 -5.15 6.71 23.00
C GLY A 849 -5.46 8.20 22.82
N ASP A 850 -6.46 8.66 23.57
CA ASP A 850 -6.86 10.07 23.66
C ASP A 850 -6.39 10.70 24.97
N ILE A 851 -5.84 11.92 24.89
CA ILE A 851 -5.58 12.77 26.05
C ILE A 851 -6.33 14.09 25.91
N ARG A 852 -7.13 14.45 26.91
CA ARG A 852 -7.93 15.67 26.91
C ARG A 852 -7.25 16.77 27.72
N LEU A 853 -6.96 17.89 27.06
CA LEU A 853 -6.12 18.97 27.55
C LEU A 853 -6.92 20.29 27.57
N GLU A 854 -6.98 20.98 28.71
CA GLU A 854 -7.47 22.37 28.81
C GLU A 854 -6.30 23.33 28.65
N LEU A 855 -6.36 24.22 27.66
CA LEU A 855 -5.38 25.30 27.50
C LEU A 855 -5.62 26.42 28.52
N ASN A 856 -4.57 27.19 28.80
CA ASN A 856 -4.71 28.41 29.58
C ASN A 856 -5.75 29.38 28.95
N PRO A 857 -6.65 29.99 29.74
CA PRO A 857 -7.59 30.98 29.23
C PRO A 857 -6.87 32.18 28.59
N PHE A 858 -7.46 32.74 27.54
CA PHE A 858 -6.92 33.88 26.81
C PHE A 858 -8.00 34.91 26.47
N GLU A 859 -7.60 36.16 26.28
CA GLU A 859 -8.50 37.28 26.00
C GLU A 859 -8.49 37.62 24.51
N LEU A 860 -9.67 37.89 23.95
CA LEU A 860 -9.81 38.36 22.57
C LEU A 860 -10.61 39.66 22.48
N THR A 861 -10.21 40.53 21.56
CA THR A 861 -10.90 41.79 21.25
C THR A 861 -11.90 41.66 20.09
N ARG A 862 -11.79 40.57 19.31
CA ARG A 862 -12.68 40.21 18.18
C ARG A 862 -12.83 38.69 18.08
N LYS A 863 -13.67 38.21 17.17
CA LYS A 863 -14.01 36.77 17.06
C LYS A 863 -13.54 36.11 15.76
N ASP A 864 -13.08 36.89 14.79
CA ASP A 864 -12.73 36.38 13.46
C ASP A 864 -11.32 35.80 13.47
N TYR A 865 -11.21 34.53 13.90
CA TYR A 865 -9.97 33.76 13.96
C TYR A 865 -10.20 32.30 13.58
N ARG A 866 -9.17 31.70 12.99
CA ARG A 866 -9.03 30.25 12.82
C ARG A 866 -8.00 29.73 13.82
N LEU A 867 -8.23 28.55 14.37
CA LEU A 867 -7.24 27.84 15.18
C LEU A 867 -6.28 27.10 14.24
N LYS A 868 -4.98 27.27 14.44
CA LYS A 868 -3.92 26.51 13.75
C LYS A 868 -3.08 25.75 14.76
N LEU A 869 -2.93 24.45 14.53
CA LEU A 869 -2.11 23.56 15.34
C LEU A 869 -0.94 23.02 14.50
N LYS A 870 0.25 22.99 15.10
CA LYS A 870 1.41 22.31 14.52
C LYS A 870 1.94 21.31 15.54
N GLY A 871 2.21 20.07 15.15
CA GLY A 871 2.77 19.05 16.04
C GLY A 871 2.76 17.66 15.43
N ARG A 872 2.92 16.64 16.28
CA ARG A 872 2.85 15.23 15.91
C ARG A 872 1.68 14.59 16.66
N TYR A 873 0.56 14.41 15.96
CA TYR A 873 -0.67 13.80 16.44
C TYR A 873 -1.48 13.30 15.24
N ALA A 874 -2.42 12.39 15.47
CA ALA A 874 -3.26 11.85 14.39
C ALA A 874 -4.55 12.65 14.19
N ALA A 875 -5.21 13.06 15.27
CA ALA A 875 -6.39 13.91 15.24
C ALA A 875 -6.46 14.80 16.49
N ALA A 876 -7.08 15.97 16.36
CA ALA A 876 -7.34 16.88 17.47
C ALA A 876 -8.80 17.34 17.43
N GLN A 877 -9.61 16.86 18.38
CA GLN A 877 -10.99 17.33 18.55
C GLN A 877 -11.00 18.60 19.42
N ILE A 878 -11.67 19.64 18.92
CA ILE A 878 -11.62 21.00 19.49
C ILE A 878 -12.95 21.35 20.14
N GLU A 879 -12.89 21.76 21.40
CA GLU A 879 -13.99 22.40 22.11
C GLU A 879 -13.62 23.84 22.43
N VAL A 880 -14.51 24.78 22.13
CA VAL A 880 -14.33 26.20 22.45
C VAL A 880 -15.49 26.63 23.33
N ASN A 881 -15.18 27.13 24.52
CA ASN A 881 -16.19 27.53 25.52
C ASN A 881 -17.24 26.42 25.80
N SER A 882 -16.79 25.15 25.85
CA SER A 882 -17.60 23.94 26.06
C SER A 882 -18.52 23.53 24.91
N GLU A 883 -18.37 24.15 23.73
CA GLU A 883 -19.06 23.73 22.50
C GLU A 883 -18.09 23.02 21.55
N ASN A 884 -18.52 21.92 20.92
CA ASN A 884 -17.71 21.18 19.94
C ASN A 884 -17.58 22.00 18.65
N ALA A 885 -16.34 22.37 18.32
CA ALA A 885 -16.01 23.20 17.16
C ALA A 885 -15.62 22.38 15.92
N GLY A 886 -15.25 21.10 16.09
CA GLY A 886 -14.83 20.21 14.99
C GLY A 886 -13.57 19.41 15.31
N VAL A 887 -13.00 18.77 14.29
CA VAL A 887 -11.80 17.94 14.38
C VAL A 887 -10.77 18.41 13.35
N ILE A 888 -9.53 18.63 13.79
CA ILE A 888 -8.38 18.86 12.93
C ILE A 888 -7.73 17.51 12.66
N MET A 889 -7.74 17.06 11.39
CA MET A 889 -7.22 15.74 10.98
C MET A 889 -6.52 15.75 9.62
N LEU A 890 -7.17 16.30 8.58
CA LEU A 890 -6.64 16.33 7.21
C LEU A 890 -5.87 17.63 6.89
N GLU A 891 -6.04 18.65 7.73
CA GLU A 891 -5.47 19.98 7.62
C GLU A 891 -4.93 20.42 9.00
N ASP A 892 -4.26 21.56 9.07
CA ASP A 892 -3.73 22.13 10.34
C ASP A 892 -4.64 23.21 10.94
N GLU A 893 -5.74 23.55 10.27
CA GLU A 893 -6.55 24.72 10.60
C GLU A 893 -8.04 24.40 10.74
N LEU A 894 -8.69 25.06 11.68
CA LEU A 894 -10.14 24.98 11.90
C LEU A 894 -10.72 26.38 12.11
N ASP A 895 -11.78 26.72 11.39
CA ASP A 895 -12.55 27.94 11.65
C ASP A 895 -13.36 27.79 12.94
N ILE A 896 -12.96 28.54 13.98
CA ILE A 896 -13.61 28.53 15.29
C ILE A 896 -14.34 29.84 15.59
N SER A 897 -14.45 30.74 14.61
CA SER A 897 -14.96 32.10 14.78
C SER A 897 -16.35 32.17 15.41
N LYS A 898 -17.21 31.20 15.07
CA LYS A 898 -18.58 31.09 15.59
C LYS A 898 -18.65 30.77 17.09
N PHE A 899 -17.62 30.16 17.65
CA PHE A 899 -17.57 29.68 19.02
C PHE A 899 -16.81 30.64 19.97
N LEU A 900 -16.10 31.62 19.39
CA LEU A 900 -15.36 32.63 20.13
C LEU A 900 -16.27 33.75 20.68
N LYS A 901 -15.88 34.32 21.83
CA LYS A 901 -16.47 35.53 22.39
C LYS A 901 -15.43 36.62 22.61
N VAL A 902 -15.88 37.88 22.61
CA VAL A 902 -15.02 38.99 23.05
C VAL A 902 -14.84 38.86 24.56
N GLY A 903 -13.61 39.00 25.03
CA GLY A 903 -13.20 38.70 26.40
C GLY A 903 -12.54 37.31 26.52
N THR A 904 -12.68 36.70 27.70
CA THR A 904 -12.03 35.43 28.04
C THR A 904 -12.60 34.26 27.25
N ASN A 905 -11.74 33.47 26.62
CA ASN A 905 -12.09 32.21 25.97
C ASN A 905 -11.32 31.04 26.59
N LYS A 906 -11.89 29.85 26.44
CA LYS A 906 -11.26 28.58 26.80
C LYS A 906 -11.29 27.63 25.61
N ILE A 907 -10.20 26.91 25.42
CA ILE A 907 -10.10 25.83 24.44
C ILE A 907 -9.74 24.55 25.18
N THR A 908 -10.47 23.49 24.89
CA THR A 908 -10.12 22.11 25.27
C THR A 908 -9.81 21.32 24.00
N ILE A 909 -8.74 20.55 24.03
CA ILE A 909 -8.27 19.74 22.91
C ILE A 909 -8.22 18.28 23.37
N THR A 910 -8.94 17.41 22.70
CA THR A 910 -8.74 15.95 22.82
C THR A 910 -7.81 15.51 21.71
N LEU A 911 -6.59 15.11 22.07
CA LEU A 911 -5.53 14.74 21.15
C LEU A 911 -5.44 13.21 21.03
N SER A 912 -5.61 12.67 19.83
CA SER A 912 -5.44 11.25 19.54
C SER A 912 -4.01 10.98 19.05
N SER A 913 -3.35 9.98 19.65
CA SER A 913 -2.03 9.52 19.24
C SER A 913 -2.09 8.51 18.09
N GLY A 914 -0.95 8.19 17.48
CA GLY A 914 -0.77 6.93 16.74
C GLY A 914 -0.58 5.74 17.69
N GLY A 915 -0.31 4.56 17.12
CA GLY A 915 -0.03 3.33 17.88
C GLY A 915 1.45 3.08 18.17
N ARG A 916 2.35 3.91 17.62
CA ARG A 916 3.80 3.63 17.52
C ARG A 916 4.50 3.40 18.85
N ASN A 917 4.15 4.18 19.86
CA ASN A 917 4.75 4.09 21.18
C ASN A 917 4.20 2.93 22.02
N HIS A 918 3.12 2.28 21.57
CA HIS A 918 2.53 1.12 22.22
C HIS A 918 2.89 -0.19 21.52
N PHE A 919 2.80 -0.22 20.19
CA PHE A 919 3.04 -1.44 19.40
C PHE A 919 4.50 -1.59 18.93
N GLY A 920 5.30 -0.52 18.92
CA GLY A 920 6.65 -0.53 18.35
C GLY A 920 6.65 -0.33 16.83
N PRO A 921 7.76 -0.66 16.14
CA PRO A 921 8.93 -1.41 16.62
C PRO A 921 9.85 -0.58 17.53
N PHE A 922 10.28 -1.10 18.68
CA PHE A 922 11.13 -0.34 19.62
C PHE A 922 12.63 -0.53 19.43
N HIS A 923 13.04 -1.68 18.88
CA HIS A 923 14.40 -2.20 19.07
C HIS A 923 15.23 -2.32 17.78
N THR A 924 14.83 -1.62 16.72
CA THR A 924 15.54 -1.61 15.43
C THR A 924 16.83 -0.79 15.53
N LYS A 925 17.98 -1.46 15.65
CA LYS A 925 19.27 -0.81 15.95
C LYS A 925 19.74 0.20 14.89
N ASN A 926 19.62 -0.16 13.61
CA ASN A 926 20.13 0.67 12.51
C ASN A 926 19.13 1.72 12.03
N GLU A 927 17.84 1.55 12.34
CA GLU A 927 16.76 2.42 11.88
C GLU A 927 15.73 2.58 13.01
N PRO A 928 15.98 3.47 14.00
CA PRO A 928 15.12 3.62 15.17
C PRO A 928 13.67 4.02 14.87
N GLU A 929 13.42 4.67 13.72
CA GLU A 929 12.08 4.86 13.17
C GLU A 929 12.06 4.44 11.69
N PRO A 930 11.66 3.20 11.39
CA PRO A 930 11.58 2.72 10.03
C PRO A 930 10.34 3.28 9.30
N LEU A 931 10.54 3.74 8.06
CA LEU A 931 9.44 4.25 7.20
C LEU A 931 8.69 3.15 6.45
N PHE A 932 9.24 1.93 6.44
CA PHE A 932 8.56 0.72 5.99
C PHE A 932 8.56 -0.30 7.12
N VAL A 933 7.38 -0.65 7.62
CA VAL A 933 7.22 -1.48 8.82
C VAL A 933 6.49 -2.77 8.48
N GLY A 934 7.12 -3.92 8.67
CA GLY A 934 6.48 -5.24 8.46
C GLY A 934 6.86 -6.25 9.53
N PRO A 935 6.39 -7.50 9.43
CA PRO A 935 6.64 -8.54 10.44
C PRO A 935 8.14 -8.74 10.78
N THR A 936 9.02 -8.58 9.81
CA THR A 936 10.48 -8.72 9.97
C THR A 936 11.12 -7.55 10.72
N THR A 937 10.50 -6.37 10.71
CA THR A 937 10.94 -5.20 11.49
C THR A 937 10.84 -5.45 13.00
N PHE A 938 9.88 -6.27 13.43
CA PHE A 938 9.69 -6.66 14.83
C PHE A 938 10.44 -7.95 15.16
N SER A 939 10.18 -9.00 14.39
CA SER A 939 10.72 -10.33 14.65
C SER A 939 12.21 -10.46 14.35
N MET A 940 12.79 -9.55 13.55
CA MET A 940 14.19 -9.60 13.10
C MET A 940 14.55 -10.99 12.58
N LYS A 941 13.64 -11.57 11.78
CA LYS A 941 13.73 -12.93 11.25
C LYS A 941 15.15 -13.23 10.73
N ASP A 942 15.62 -14.44 11.01
CA ASP A 942 16.93 -14.98 10.60
C ASP A 942 18.17 -14.32 11.25
N SER A 943 18.01 -13.28 12.08
CA SER A 943 19.14 -12.62 12.75
C SER A 943 19.47 -13.17 14.15
N TRP A 944 18.56 -13.96 14.75
CA TRP A 944 18.70 -14.45 16.13
C TRP A 944 19.60 -15.68 16.25
N LYS A 945 20.48 -15.65 17.25
CA LYS A 945 21.29 -16.77 17.72
C LYS A 945 21.28 -16.79 19.24
N ASP A 946 20.81 -17.88 19.83
CA ASP A 946 20.74 -18.05 21.29
C ASP A 946 20.08 -16.84 22.01
N CYS A 947 18.93 -16.39 21.48
CA CYS A 947 18.18 -15.21 21.93
C CYS A 947 18.87 -13.85 21.75
N GLN A 948 19.96 -13.75 20.99
CA GLN A 948 20.68 -12.51 20.70
C GLN A 948 20.70 -12.19 19.21
N SER A 949 20.66 -10.91 18.85
CA SER A 949 20.73 -10.44 17.46
C SER A 949 21.56 -9.17 17.35
N GLU A 950 22.36 -9.05 16.29
CA GLU A 950 23.11 -7.82 15.99
C GLU A 950 22.22 -6.68 15.50
N ALA A 951 21.02 -7.00 15.00
CA ALA A 951 20.00 -6.04 14.55
C ALA A 951 19.16 -5.47 15.71
N TYR A 952 19.25 -6.09 16.89
CA TYR A 952 18.51 -5.71 18.09
C TYR A 952 19.24 -4.62 18.89
N SER A 953 18.48 -3.64 19.37
CA SER A 953 18.92 -2.62 20.32
C SER A 953 18.31 -2.89 21.69
N GLU A 954 19.12 -2.80 22.75
CA GLU A 954 18.62 -2.88 24.14
C GLU A 954 17.79 -1.65 24.53
N ASP A 955 18.10 -0.50 23.93
CA ASP A 955 17.36 0.75 24.13
C ASP A 955 16.07 0.76 23.29
N TYR A 956 15.10 1.52 23.78
CA TYR A 956 13.80 1.74 23.13
C TYR A 956 13.83 3.02 22.29
N ALA A 957 13.29 2.94 21.08
CA ALA A 957 12.99 4.08 20.23
C ALA A 957 11.50 4.46 20.28
N PHE A 958 11.22 5.70 20.67
CA PHE A 958 9.90 6.30 20.74
C PHE A 958 9.78 7.49 19.79
N VAL A 959 8.55 7.74 19.31
CA VAL A 959 8.23 8.91 18.51
C VAL A 959 7.56 9.99 19.36
N LYS A 960 7.75 11.23 18.92
CA LYS A 960 7.14 12.43 19.53
C LYS A 960 5.61 12.35 19.48
N PHE A 961 4.96 12.81 20.55
CA PHE A 961 3.51 13.02 20.58
C PHE A 961 3.19 14.35 21.28
N GLY A 962 2.46 15.23 20.60
CA GLY A 962 2.10 16.54 21.14
C GLY A 962 1.90 17.66 20.10
N ILE A 963 1.59 18.86 20.60
CA ILE A 963 1.36 20.09 19.83
C ILE A 963 2.52 21.06 20.09
N GLU A 964 3.34 21.30 19.07
CA GLU A 964 4.50 22.20 19.11
C GLU A 964 4.10 23.69 19.17
N GLU A 965 3.05 24.06 18.45
CA GLU A 965 2.63 25.45 18.28
C GLU A 965 1.10 25.55 18.17
N ILE A 966 0.53 26.55 18.86
CA ILE A 966 -0.90 26.85 18.88
C ILE A 966 -1.09 28.32 18.50
N LYS A 967 -1.83 28.59 17.42
CA LYS A 967 -2.08 29.93 16.90
C LYS A 967 -3.55 30.20 16.65
N LEU A 968 -3.92 31.47 16.83
CA LEU A 968 -5.12 32.05 16.23
C LEU A 968 -4.68 32.96 15.08
N ILE A 969 -5.21 32.74 13.87
CA ILE A 969 -4.85 33.45 12.64
C ILE A 969 -6.03 34.06 11.91
#